data_AF-A0A834BFL0-F1
#
_entry.id   AF-A0A834BFL0-F1
#
_cell.length_a   1.000
_cell.length_b   1.000
_cell.length_c   1.000
_cell.angle_alpha   90.00
_cell.angle_beta   90.00
_cell.angle_gamma   90.00
#
_symmetry.space_group_name_H-M   'P 1'
#
loop_
_entity.id
_entity.type
_entity.pdbx_description
1 polymer ?
#
loop_
_entity_poly.entity_id
_entity_poly.type
_entity_poly.pdbx_seq_one_letter_code
_entity_poly.pdbx_strand_id
1 'polypeptide(L)'
;MAESSSDSDHFRSRDRLSRWAARSVHRELGNRPALDVTEKVNSITSTLQDTSRNLRQVDQMLGQYREYSNGQAGAIEHLHAFHQSLRDLSSEQVRLGDDFNREIARRSRSDAETKRALERLSEKLSETQKQEMVSDRVERRLQEIEREMRTERELVERRQDQLGLISLQLQEALKKQEAKAHEDEGVVKNKLRQTETEKSQLAQELELSRRLLNQSEGSRETLLHQVEELRTQLMKAEGDRKGLQHQVSQISLQQPNQQDEQGDDWRFRRGIEREKEGLEKQMSDLRAQLNLSALASELEEVKRCVERKDKEKAHLAAQIENLTCELDNKEKQQLEMLDQLQEIQKHFETCDARRKHADLQISELTQHAEDATKQAEQYLLDFQQSEALRQEAEKRREELKLKAQESIRQWKLKHKKLERALEKQSETLDQLTDKNNQILKEKDELKSQLYAALQQIENLRKELNEVITKRALQEEELHCKEQKLSDVKAHQADLELEVKGNLDTIHRLETELQKQSTNQSQMKVEKAHLEEEIAELKKSQAKDKAQLLEMQEAIKDLSAIRADLANKLAEEQRARKEVLKNLSDLKTQAESKDEETATIIAQLKLERDVHQRELEDLTSSLQSVKTKHEQNIQELMKHFKKEKSEAENHIRTLKAESLEDKNTAKVHLCQLEKLRAQCDRLTEELTQNENENKKLKLKYQSLKDQLEEKEKHISTEEEHLRRMEEARLQLKDQLLCLETEQESILGVIGKEIDAACKTFSRESMEKLKVFSSGSDINYDPHRWLAESKTKLQWLCEELKERENREKSLRHELTLCRQQLRNLTENKESELQSLFDQIERQEQLLEEIHREKRDLLEESHRKDEEMESLQPKLQFNLPPWEDDSQTAVKNESEARMEEKADRVNVLETICCMLENARNVGEGSFNQIRRLEGAFSTEGTSTRVALDHLESVPEKLSLLEDFKGFRDSHSLSERIDGRYSKYRGHRESLRQHRDDPKYRIRSFKDDQTFADSSHAHHGLDHSSSWQDRSHFLSSPRFSHFNSFTTRASTPNSPSIKEDATRLPMDGTSLRSTKEEYESKKSKM
;
A
#
# COMPACT_ATOMS: atom_id res chain seq x y z
N MET A 1 -30.77 -121.48 -13.77
CA MET A 1 -31.46 -120.24 -13.35
C MET A 1 -31.46 -119.31 -14.55
N ALA A 2 -32.36 -119.43 -15.53
CA ALA A 2 -33.72 -120.01 -15.52
C ALA A 2 -34.64 -119.30 -14.49
N GLU A 3 -35.84 -118.83 -14.83
CA GLU A 3 -36.60 -118.84 -16.11
C GLU A 3 -37.44 -117.53 -16.17
N SER A 4 -37.72 -116.93 -17.34
CA SER A 4 -38.94 -117.10 -18.19
C SER A 4 -40.29 -116.98 -17.44
N SER A 5 -41.39 -116.47 -18.02
CA SER A 5 -41.66 -115.56 -19.15
C SER A 5 -43.20 -115.38 -19.27
N SER A 6 -43.66 -114.31 -19.94
CA SER A 6 -44.96 -114.22 -20.64
C SER A 6 -46.28 -114.13 -19.83
N ASP A 7 -46.84 -112.91 -19.75
CA ASP A 7 -48.29 -112.67 -19.71
C ASP A 7 -48.84 -112.57 -21.16
N SER A 8 -50.01 -113.17 -21.44
CA SER A 8 -51.03 -112.64 -22.38
C SER A 8 -52.26 -113.56 -22.44
N ASP A 9 -53.36 -113.04 -21.89
CA ASP A 9 -54.76 -113.13 -22.35
C ASP A 9 -55.47 -114.49 -22.55
N HIS A 10 -56.66 -114.59 -21.92
CA HIS A 10 -57.69 -115.52 -22.37
C HIS A 10 -59.14 -114.96 -22.29
N PHE A 11 -59.66 -114.58 -23.46
CA PHE A 11 -61.08 -114.68 -23.89
C PHE A 11 -62.20 -114.01 -23.06
N ARG A 12 -63.00 -113.17 -23.75
CA ARG A 12 -64.40 -113.46 -24.17
C ARG A 12 -64.98 -112.30 -25.01
N SER A 13 -65.36 -112.47 -26.28
CA SER A 13 -66.49 -113.25 -26.82
C SER A 13 -67.87 -112.56 -26.74
N ARG A 14 -68.24 -111.74 -27.76
CA ARG A 14 -69.64 -111.55 -28.24
C ARG A 14 -69.71 -110.75 -29.55
N ASP A 15 -70.16 -111.36 -30.63
CA ASP A 15 -71.54 -111.31 -31.18
C ASP A 15 -71.62 -112.29 -32.37
N ARG A 16 -72.73 -112.92 -32.80
CA ARG A 16 -74.20 -112.72 -32.72
C ARG A 16 -74.79 -111.94 -33.92
N LEU A 17 -75.75 -112.61 -34.58
CA LEU A 17 -76.70 -112.17 -35.62
C LEU A 17 -76.26 -112.14 -37.10
N SER A 18 -77.15 -112.76 -37.90
CA SER A 18 -77.46 -112.58 -39.33
C SER A 18 -76.35 -112.79 -40.39
N ARG A 19 -76.42 -113.77 -41.32
CA ARG A 19 -77.51 -114.25 -42.21
C ARG A 19 -77.86 -113.27 -43.35
N TRP A 20 -77.18 -113.38 -44.49
CA TRP A 20 -77.74 -113.20 -45.85
C TRP A 20 -76.78 -113.75 -46.95
N ALA A 21 -77.35 -114.09 -48.13
CA ALA A 21 -76.80 -114.31 -49.49
C ALA A 21 -75.32 -114.75 -49.73
N ALA A 22 -74.96 -115.59 -50.71
CA ALA A 22 -75.65 -116.48 -51.67
C ALA A 22 -74.63 -117.58 -52.07
N ARG A 23 -74.94 -118.86 -52.32
CA ARG A 23 -75.78 -119.53 -53.35
C ARG A 23 -75.37 -119.29 -54.82
N SER A 24 -75.24 -120.40 -55.55
CA SER A 24 -74.83 -120.58 -56.97
C SER A 24 -73.30 -120.50 -57.21
N VAL A 25 -72.70 -121.22 -58.18
CA VAL A 25 -73.27 -121.84 -59.40
C VAL A 25 -72.79 -123.29 -59.65
N HIS A 26 -73.73 -124.20 -59.94
CA HIS A 26 -73.69 -125.19 -61.04
C HIS A 26 -75.15 -125.61 -61.30
N ARG A 27 -75.71 -125.31 -62.49
CA ARG A 27 -75.79 -126.16 -63.70
C ARG A 27 -76.69 -127.40 -63.51
N GLU A 28 -77.80 -127.58 -64.24
CA GLU A 28 -78.48 -126.71 -65.25
C GLU A 28 -79.99 -126.53 -64.90
N LEU A 29 -81.05 -126.67 -65.71
CA LEU A 29 -81.26 -127.05 -67.12
C LEU A 29 -82.67 -126.56 -67.57
N GLY A 30 -82.80 -125.98 -68.79
CA GLY A 30 -84.09 -125.95 -69.51
C GLY A 30 -84.69 -124.58 -69.91
N ASN A 31 -84.53 -124.23 -71.20
CA ASN A 31 -85.48 -123.54 -72.10
C ASN A 31 -86.15 -122.17 -71.76
N ARG A 32 -85.69 -121.16 -72.53
CA ARG A 32 -86.42 -120.02 -73.18
C ARG A 32 -86.82 -118.77 -72.34
N PRO A 33 -86.93 -117.57 -72.98
CA PRO A 33 -86.62 -116.30 -72.29
C PRO A 33 -87.57 -115.10 -72.55
N ALA A 34 -87.15 -113.91 -72.07
CA ALA A 34 -87.31 -112.58 -72.71
C ALA A 34 -88.23 -111.48 -72.09
N LEU A 35 -88.46 -111.47 -70.77
CA LEU A 35 -89.07 -110.29 -70.08
C LEU A 35 -88.34 -109.78 -68.81
N ASP A 36 -87.24 -110.44 -68.40
CA ASP A 36 -86.61 -110.29 -67.07
C ASP A 36 -85.34 -109.40 -67.04
N VAL A 37 -84.92 -108.83 -68.18
CA VAL A 37 -83.64 -108.10 -68.29
C VAL A 37 -83.69 -106.67 -67.75
N THR A 38 -84.80 -105.94 -67.99
CA THR A 38 -84.92 -104.51 -67.66
C THR A 38 -85.01 -104.24 -66.14
N GLU A 39 -85.74 -105.05 -65.39
CA GLU A 39 -85.83 -104.90 -63.93
C GLU A 39 -84.48 -105.13 -63.24
N LYS A 40 -83.70 -106.11 -63.73
CA LYS A 40 -82.35 -106.40 -63.22
C LYS A 40 -81.38 -105.24 -63.46
N VAL A 41 -81.40 -104.61 -64.63
CA VAL A 41 -80.59 -103.42 -64.91
C VAL A 41 -80.94 -102.27 -63.96
N ASN A 42 -82.23 -102.03 -63.70
CA ASN A 42 -82.67 -100.97 -62.77
C ASN A 42 -82.26 -101.28 -61.32
N SER A 43 -82.39 -102.54 -60.87
CA SER A 43 -81.95 -102.99 -59.53
C SER A 43 -80.44 -102.84 -59.33
N ILE A 44 -79.64 -103.22 -60.33
CA ILE A 44 -78.19 -103.04 -60.34
C ILE A 44 -77.82 -101.55 -60.33
N THR A 45 -78.56 -100.71 -61.06
CA THR A 45 -78.31 -99.26 -61.10
C THR A 45 -78.59 -98.59 -59.74
N SER A 46 -79.66 -98.98 -59.04
CA SER A 46 -79.95 -98.47 -57.69
C SER A 46 -78.87 -98.89 -56.69
N THR A 47 -78.49 -100.17 -56.68
CA THR A 47 -77.45 -100.68 -55.76
C THR A 47 -76.06 -100.08 -56.05
N LEU A 48 -75.75 -99.74 -57.31
CA LEU A 48 -74.55 -98.95 -57.66
C LEU A 48 -74.63 -97.49 -57.18
N GLN A 49 -75.81 -96.85 -57.20
CA GLN A 49 -75.97 -95.51 -56.63
C GLN A 49 -75.82 -95.51 -55.11
N ASP A 50 -76.40 -96.49 -54.41
CA ASP A 50 -76.36 -96.54 -52.94
C ASP A 50 -74.99 -96.98 -52.40
N THR A 51 -74.30 -97.89 -53.08
CA THR A 51 -72.87 -98.15 -52.78
C THR A 51 -72.00 -96.92 -53.07
N SER A 52 -72.29 -96.14 -54.13
CA SER A 52 -71.60 -94.87 -54.39
C SER A 52 -71.88 -93.79 -53.34
N ARG A 53 -73.08 -93.75 -52.74
CA ARG A 53 -73.40 -92.88 -51.58
C ARG A 53 -72.60 -93.31 -50.36
N ASN A 54 -72.63 -94.61 -50.03
CA ASN A 54 -71.94 -95.16 -48.87
C ASN A 54 -70.42 -94.92 -48.94
N LEU A 55 -69.80 -95.11 -50.11
CA LEU A 55 -68.37 -94.83 -50.30
C LEU A 55 -68.02 -93.35 -50.06
N ARG A 56 -68.85 -92.40 -50.55
CA ARG A 56 -68.66 -90.97 -50.28
C ARG A 56 -68.82 -90.64 -48.80
N GLN A 57 -69.78 -91.26 -48.11
CA GLN A 57 -69.98 -91.06 -46.68
C GLN A 57 -68.82 -91.63 -45.85
N VAL A 58 -68.26 -92.78 -46.23
CA VAL A 58 -67.06 -93.35 -45.59
C VAL A 58 -65.84 -92.45 -45.81
N ASP A 59 -65.59 -91.95 -47.02
CA ASP A 59 -64.45 -91.07 -47.27
C ASP A 59 -64.61 -89.70 -46.55
N GLN A 60 -65.83 -89.20 -46.40
CA GLN A 60 -66.13 -88.02 -45.58
C GLN A 60 -65.85 -88.26 -44.08
N MET A 61 -66.21 -89.43 -43.54
CA MET A 61 -65.83 -89.84 -42.18
C MET A 61 -64.31 -89.97 -42.03
N LEU A 62 -63.61 -90.56 -43.01
CA LEU A 62 -62.14 -90.64 -43.02
C LEU A 62 -61.48 -89.26 -43.15
N GLY A 63 -62.14 -88.29 -43.80
CA GLY A 63 -61.78 -86.87 -43.75
C GLY A 63 -61.80 -86.34 -42.32
N GLN A 64 -62.93 -86.47 -41.62
CA GLN A 64 -63.08 -86.03 -40.23
C GLN A 64 -62.08 -86.70 -39.27
N TYR A 65 -61.80 -88.00 -39.43
CA TYR A 65 -60.76 -88.68 -38.65
C TYR A 65 -59.33 -88.16 -38.93
N ARG A 66 -59.02 -87.78 -40.19
CA ARG A 66 -57.73 -87.15 -40.53
C ARG A 66 -57.63 -85.73 -39.95
N GLU A 67 -58.69 -84.95 -40.01
CA GLU A 67 -58.75 -83.62 -39.39
C GLU A 67 -58.60 -83.69 -37.86
N TYR A 68 -59.28 -84.64 -37.21
CA TYR A 68 -59.15 -84.88 -35.76
C TYR A 68 -57.73 -85.33 -35.39
N SER A 69 -57.15 -86.27 -36.14
CA SER A 69 -55.77 -86.73 -35.94
C SER A 69 -54.73 -85.62 -36.13
N ASN A 70 -54.93 -84.71 -37.09
CA ASN A 70 -54.05 -83.56 -37.32
C ASN A 70 -54.21 -82.51 -36.21
N GLY A 71 -55.43 -82.25 -35.74
CA GLY A 71 -55.67 -81.40 -34.57
C GLY A 71 -55.04 -81.95 -33.29
N GLN A 72 -55.12 -83.27 -33.10
CA GLN A 72 -54.46 -83.97 -31.99
C GLN A 72 -52.92 -83.92 -32.10
N ALA A 73 -52.36 -84.05 -33.31
CA ALA A 73 -50.92 -83.89 -33.54
C ALA A 73 -50.45 -82.46 -33.21
N GLY A 74 -51.15 -81.42 -33.67
CA GLY A 74 -50.84 -80.02 -33.34
C GLY A 74 -50.97 -79.72 -31.84
N ALA A 75 -51.95 -80.33 -31.15
CA ALA A 75 -52.08 -80.22 -29.70
C ALA A 75 -50.90 -80.88 -28.95
N ILE A 76 -50.40 -82.02 -29.44
CA ILE A 76 -49.19 -82.69 -28.92
C ILE A 76 -47.94 -81.85 -29.18
N GLU A 77 -47.83 -81.22 -30.35
CA GLU A 77 -46.70 -80.35 -30.72
C GLU A 77 -46.66 -79.08 -29.85
N HIS A 78 -47.81 -78.45 -29.59
CA HIS A 78 -47.93 -77.36 -28.61
C HIS A 78 -47.61 -77.83 -27.17
N LEU A 79 -48.01 -79.04 -26.77
CA LEU A 79 -47.62 -79.63 -25.49
C LEU A 79 -46.10 -79.86 -25.40
N HIS A 80 -45.46 -80.33 -26.46
CA HIS A 80 -44.00 -80.48 -26.52
C HIS A 80 -43.29 -79.13 -26.40
N ALA A 81 -43.74 -78.09 -27.11
CA ALA A 81 -43.20 -76.74 -26.98
C ALA A 81 -43.39 -76.15 -25.57
N PHE A 82 -44.52 -76.46 -24.91
CA PHE A 82 -44.78 -76.06 -23.53
C PHE A 82 -43.90 -76.83 -22.53
N HIS A 83 -43.75 -78.15 -22.68
CA HIS A 83 -42.83 -78.95 -21.86
C HIS A 83 -41.37 -78.54 -22.07
N GLN A 84 -40.98 -78.15 -23.29
CA GLN A 84 -39.65 -77.63 -23.57
C GLN A 84 -39.44 -76.27 -22.89
N SER A 85 -40.36 -75.31 -23.03
CA SER A 85 -40.23 -74.01 -22.34
C SER A 85 -40.29 -74.13 -20.81
N LEU A 86 -41.05 -75.08 -20.24
CA LEU A 86 -40.97 -75.43 -18.81
C LEU A 86 -39.61 -76.01 -18.41
N ARG A 87 -39.01 -76.86 -19.25
CA ARG A 87 -37.69 -77.46 -19.01
C ARG A 87 -36.59 -76.40 -19.06
N ASP A 88 -36.66 -75.52 -20.05
CA ASP A 88 -35.72 -74.42 -20.24
C ASP A 88 -35.84 -73.40 -19.10
N LEU A 89 -37.06 -73.02 -18.71
CA LEU A 89 -37.33 -72.18 -17.54
C LEU A 89 -36.86 -72.82 -16.23
N SER A 90 -37.05 -74.14 -16.07
CA SER A 90 -36.51 -74.88 -14.92
C SER A 90 -34.97 -74.88 -14.90
N SER A 91 -34.34 -75.00 -16.08
CA SER A 91 -32.87 -74.92 -16.19
C SER A 91 -32.33 -73.52 -15.88
N GLU A 92 -33.00 -72.46 -16.34
CA GLU A 92 -32.67 -71.07 -16.00
C GLU A 92 -32.93 -70.77 -14.53
N GLN A 93 -33.97 -71.34 -13.91
CA GLN A 93 -34.22 -71.21 -12.47
C GLN A 93 -33.11 -71.87 -11.65
N VAL A 94 -32.61 -73.03 -12.06
CA VAL A 94 -31.43 -73.68 -11.44
C VAL A 94 -30.18 -72.84 -11.66
N ARG A 95 -29.93 -72.37 -12.88
CA ARG A 95 -28.76 -71.54 -13.23
C ARG A 95 -28.73 -70.22 -12.47
N LEU A 96 -29.87 -69.54 -12.34
CA LEU A 96 -30.03 -68.34 -11.50
C LEU A 96 -29.86 -68.67 -10.02
N GLY A 97 -30.33 -69.83 -9.55
CA GLY A 97 -30.05 -70.32 -8.20
C GLY A 97 -28.56 -70.46 -7.92
N ASP A 98 -27.80 -71.07 -8.84
CA ASP A 98 -26.35 -71.20 -8.74
C ASP A 98 -25.61 -69.87 -8.84
N ASP A 99 -26.07 -68.94 -9.69
CA ASP A 99 -25.53 -67.58 -9.79
C ASP A 99 -25.79 -66.78 -8.50
N PHE A 100 -26.99 -66.88 -7.90
CA PHE A 100 -27.30 -66.29 -6.60
C PHE A 100 -26.48 -66.92 -5.47
N ASN A 101 -26.35 -68.24 -5.42
CA ASN A 101 -25.51 -68.93 -4.43
C ASN A 101 -24.04 -68.52 -4.57
N ARG A 102 -23.53 -68.35 -5.80
CA ARG A 102 -22.19 -67.86 -6.10
C ARG A 102 -21.98 -66.40 -5.68
N GLU A 103 -22.97 -65.54 -5.90
CA GLU A 103 -22.98 -64.13 -5.47
C GLU A 103 -23.07 -64.00 -3.95
N ILE A 104 -23.91 -64.81 -3.27
CA ILE A 104 -23.97 -64.90 -1.81
C ILE A 104 -22.61 -65.33 -1.26
N ALA A 105 -22.01 -66.41 -1.79
CA ALA A 105 -20.67 -66.84 -1.38
C ALA A 105 -19.58 -65.80 -1.67
N ARG A 106 -19.73 -64.97 -2.73
CA ARG A 106 -18.84 -63.83 -3.01
C ARG A 106 -19.03 -62.71 -1.99
N ARG A 107 -20.26 -62.37 -1.63
CA ARG A 107 -20.57 -61.40 -0.55
C ARG A 107 -20.06 -61.88 0.79
N SER A 108 -20.38 -63.09 1.22
CA SER A 108 -19.89 -63.64 2.49
C SER A 108 -18.36 -63.70 2.59
N ARG A 109 -17.63 -63.86 1.47
CA ARG A 109 -16.16 -63.68 1.44
C ARG A 109 -15.77 -62.21 1.62
N SER A 110 -16.35 -61.29 0.85
CA SER A 110 -16.15 -59.84 0.97
C SER A 110 -16.50 -59.30 2.37
N ASP A 111 -17.55 -59.83 3.00
CA ASP A 111 -18.01 -59.45 4.33
C ASP A 111 -17.11 -60.06 5.41
N ALA A 112 -16.61 -61.28 5.21
CA ALA A 112 -15.55 -61.83 6.05
C ALA A 112 -14.20 -61.12 5.85
N GLU A 113 -13.90 -60.57 4.67
CA GLU A 113 -12.68 -59.81 4.40
C GLU A 113 -12.75 -58.40 4.99
N THR A 114 -13.89 -57.71 4.87
CA THR A 114 -14.14 -56.44 5.56
C THR A 114 -14.24 -56.62 7.06
N LYS A 115 -14.87 -57.70 7.57
CA LYS A 115 -14.84 -58.04 9.00
C LYS A 115 -13.41 -58.29 9.48
N ARG A 116 -12.60 -59.08 8.78
CA ARG A 116 -11.16 -59.25 9.10
C ARG A 116 -10.35 -57.96 8.95
N ALA A 117 -10.75 -57.02 8.11
CA ALA A 117 -10.11 -55.71 8.01
C ALA A 117 -10.49 -54.82 9.22
N LEU A 118 -11.75 -54.84 9.65
CA LEU A 118 -12.23 -54.17 10.85
C LEU A 118 -11.67 -54.80 12.13
N GLU A 119 -11.54 -56.12 12.18
CA GLU A 119 -10.88 -56.85 13.27
C GLU A 119 -9.41 -56.44 13.35
N ARG A 120 -8.63 -56.49 12.25
CA ARG A 120 -7.24 -56.00 12.23
C ARG A 120 -7.11 -54.50 12.56
N LEU A 121 -8.09 -53.67 12.21
CA LEU A 121 -8.10 -52.26 12.57
C LEU A 121 -8.42 -52.06 14.06
N SER A 122 -9.36 -52.83 14.62
CA SER A 122 -9.70 -52.83 16.04
C SER A 122 -8.59 -53.43 16.91
N GLU A 123 -7.91 -54.45 16.40
CA GLU A 123 -6.73 -55.09 16.97
C GLU A 123 -5.60 -54.07 17.04
N LYS A 124 -5.23 -53.44 15.91
CA LYS A 124 -4.28 -52.30 15.88
C LYS A 124 -4.67 -51.15 16.81
N LEU A 125 -5.96 -50.80 16.89
CA LEU A 125 -6.43 -49.71 17.75
C LEU A 125 -6.27 -50.09 19.23
N SER A 126 -6.59 -51.35 19.59
CA SER A 126 -6.36 -51.90 20.93
C SER A 126 -4.88 -52.09 21.27
N GLU A 127 -4.04 -52.33 20.26
CA GLU A 127 -2.58 -52.45 20.36
C GLU A 127 -1.96 -51.07 20.58
N THR A 128 -2.38 -50.02 19.86
CA THR A 128 -2.04 -48.62 20.17
C THR A 128 -2.63 -48.11 21.49
N GLN A 129 -3.49 -48.89 22.16
CA GLN A 129 -4.07 -48.58 23.47
C GLN A 129 -3.52 -49.50 24.59
N LYS A 130 -2.59 -50.42 24.28
CA LYS A 130 -1.96 -51.35 25.25
C LYS A 130 -0.45 -51.43 25.14
N GLN A 131 0.13 -51.06 24.00
CA GLN A 131 1.57 -50.98 23.77
C GLN A 131 2.03 -49.53 23.96
N GLU A 132 3.19 -49.37 24.60
CA GLU A 132 3.82 -48.08 24.97
C GLU A 132 3.06 -47.29 26.07
N MET A 133 3.64 -47.26 27.28
CA MET A 133 3.29 -46.20 28.22
C MET A 133 3.74 -44.87 27.64
N VAL A 134 2.97 -43.79 27.88
CA VAL A 134 3.26 -42.47 27.26
C VAL A 134 4.70 -41.99 27.57
N SER A 135 5.23 -42.36 28.74
CA SER A 135 6.64 -42.14 29.12
C SER A 135 7.62 -42.72 28.10
N ASP A 136 7.49 -44.01 27.76
CA ASP A 136 8.41 -44.72 26.85
C ASP A 136 8.38 -44.12 25.43
N ARG A 137 7.23 -43.55 25.03
CA ARG A 137 7.02 -42.91 23.74
C ARG A 137 7.60 -41.49 23.70
N VAL A 138 7.44 -40.73 24.78
CA VAL A 138 8.09 -39.44 24.96
C VAL A 138 9.61 -39.62 25.03
N GLU A 139 10.11 -40.60 25.79
CA GLU A 139 11.55 -40.86 25.89
C GLU A 139 12.15 -41.26 24.55
N ARG A 140 11.55 -42.21 23.82
CA ARG A 140 12.04 -42.55 22.47
C ARG A 140 11.97 -41.37 21.52
N ARG A 141 10.92 -40.54 21.55
CA ARG A 141 10.85 -39.35 20.69
C ARG A 141 11.86 -38.28 21.10
N LEU A 142 12.19 -38.13 22.38
CA LEU A 142 13.27 -37.25 22.84
C LEU A 142 14.64 -37.76 22.37
N GLN A 143 14.92 -39.06 22.51
CA GLN A 143 16.15 -39.66 21.98
C GLN A 143 16.20 -39.63 20.44
N GLU A 144 15.05 -39.69 19.76
CA GLU A 144 14.94 -39.57 18.30
C GLU A 144 15.23 -38.14 17.85
N ILE A 145 14.63 -37.12 18.49
CA ILE A 145 14.97 -35.70 18.31
C ILE A 145 16.46 -35.46 18.59
N GLU A 146 17.02 -36.08 19.64
CA GLU A 146 18.45 -35.94 19.95
C GLU A 146 19.37 -36.65 18.93
N ARG A 147 18.84 -37.59 18.13
CA ARG A 147 19.55 -38.18 16.96
C ARG A 147 19.36 -37.32 15.72
N GLU A 148 18.13 -36.87 15.45
CA GLU A 148 17.79 -35.91 14.39
C GLU A 148 18.70 -34.67 14.48
N MET A 149 18.77 -34.02 15.65
CA MET A 149 19.64 -32.86 15.91
C MET A 149 21.14 -33.16 15.73
N ARG A 150 21.61 -34.39 15.96
CA ARG A 150 23.01 -34.77 15.65
C ARG A 150 23.21 -34.89 14.14
N THR A 151 22.31 -35.56 13.43
CA THR A 151 22.38 -35.70 11.98
C THR A 151 22.17 -34.37 11.25
N GLU A 152 21.35 -33.46 11.77
CA GLU A 152 21.22 -32.09 11.26
C GLU A 152 22.50 -31.29 11.47
N ARG A 153 23.16 -31.40 12.62
CA ARG A 153 24.48 -30.78 12.84
C ARG A 153 25.52 -31.31 11.85
N GLU A 154 25.62 -32.62 11.65
CA GLU A 154 26.49 -33.20 10.62
C GLU A 154 26.13 -32.73 9.19
N LEU A 155 24.85 -32.54 8.89
CA LEU A 155 24.40 -32.04 7.57
C LEU A 155 24.67 -30.54 7.40
N VAL A 156 24.57 -29.74 8.46
CA VAL A 156 24.95 -28.33 8.47
C VAL A 156 26.47 -28.18 8.33
N GLU A 157 27.24 -28.98 9.06
CA GLU A 157 28.71 -29.04 8.96
C GLU A 157 29.15 -29.44 7.54
N ARG A 158 28.59 -30.52 6.97
CA ARG A 158 28.83 -30.91 5.56
C ARG A 158 28.40 -29.84 4.55
N ARG A 159 27.31 -29.08 4.81
CA ARG A 159 26.92 -27.93 3.98
C ARG A 159 27.90 -26.78 4.11
N GLN A 160 28.44 -26.55 5.30
CA GLN A 160 29.43 -25.50 5.58
C GLN A 160 30.79 -25.83 4.95
N ASP A 161 31.20 -27.11 4.97
CA ASP A 161 32.34 -27.63 4.20
C ASP A 161 32.14 -27.48 2.69
N GLN A 162 30.95 -27.81 2.17
CA GLN A 162 30.60 -27.63 0.75
C GLN A 162 30.62 -26.15 0.35
N LEU A 163 30.11 -25.24 1.20
CA LEU A 163 30.21 -23.80 0.99
C LEU A 163 31.66 -23.30 1.07
N GLY A 164 32.49 -23.88 1.94
CA GLY A 164 33.94 -23.63 1.99
C GLY A 164 34.64 -24.05 0.68
N LEU A 165 34.29 -25.21 0.15
CA LEU A 165 34.81 -25.72 -1.13
C LEU A 165 34.35 -24.86 -2.32
N ILE A 166 33.09 -24.44 -2.35
CA ILE A 166 32.53 -23.54 -3.36
C ILE A 166 33.17 -22.15 -3.27
N SER A 167 33.43 -21.65 -2.06
CA SER A 167 34.15 -20.39 -1.82
C SER A 167 35.58 -20.45 -2.37
N LEU A 168 36.29 -21.57 -2.15
CA LEU A 168 37.60 -21.84 -2.76
C LEU A 168 37.54 -21.87 -4.30
N GLN A 169 36.53 -22.53 -4.88
CA GLN A 169 36.33 -22.56 -6.33
C GLN A 169 36.01 -21.19 -6.91
N LEU A 170 35.21 -20.36 -6.22
CA LEU A 170 34.95 -18.97 -6.58
C LEU A 170 36.22 -18.12 -6.48
N GLN A 171 37.03 -18.28 -5.43
CA GLN A 171 38.30 -17.56 -5.28
C GLN A 171 39.31 -17.93 -6.38
N GLU A 172 39.33 -19.20 -6.82
CA GLU A 172 40.10 -19.62 -7.99
C GLU A 172 39.54 -19.04 -9.31
N ALA A 173 38.22 -18.99 -9.47
CA ALA A 173 37.58 -18.42 -10.65
C ALA A 173 37.88 -16.91 -10.78
N LEU A 174 37.81 -16.18 -9.66
CA LEU A 174 38.19 -14.76 -9.59
C LEU A 174 39.66 -14.54 -9.96
N LYS A 175 40.60 -15.31 -9.40
CA LYS A 175 42.03 -15.24 -9.79
C LYS A 175 42.25 -15.54 -11.29
N LYS A 176 41.46 -16.44 -11.87
CA LYS A 176 41.48 -16.76 -13.33
C LYS A 176 40.80 -15.67 -14.18
N GLN A 177 40.02 -14.77 -13.58
CA GLN A 177 39.43 -13.60 -14.21
C GLN A 177 40.35 -12.36 -14.09
N GLU A 178 40.98 -12.16 -12.93
CA GLU A 178 42.01 -11.14 -12.70
C GLU A 178 43.21 -11.31 -13.65
N ALA A 179 43.68 -12.55 -13.84
CA ALA A 179 44.75 -12.85 -14.79
C ALA A 179 44.41 -12.41 -16.24
N LYS A 180 43.17 -12.64 -16.68
CA LYS A 180 42.69 -12.22 -18.00
C LYS A 180 42.52 -10.71 -18.11
N ALA A 181 42.03 -10.07 -17.05
CA ALA A 181 41.90 -8.62 -16.99
C ALA A 181 43.26 -7.92 -17.20
N HIS A 182 44.36 -8.48 -16.68
CA HIS A 182 45.71 -7.95 -16.94
C HIS A 182 46.22 -8.20 -18.36
N GLU A 183 45.84 -9.30 -19.02
CA GLU A 183 46.15 -9.52 -20.44
C GLU A 183 45.43 -8.49 -21.32
N ASP A 184 44.12 -8.28 -21.11
CA ASP A 184 43.33 -7.26 -21.80
C ASP A 184 43.83 -5.84 -21.51
N GLU A 185 44.18 -5.53 -20.26
CA GLU A 185 44.79 -4.24 -19.87
C GLU A 185 46.13 -4.00 -20.60
N GLY A 186 46.93 -5.05 -20.80
CA GLY A 186 48.15 -5.00 -21.61
C GLY A 186 47.87 -4.67 -23.08
N VAL A 187 46.84 -5.27 -23.68
CA VAL A 187 46.40 -4.95 -25.05
C VAL A 187 45.91 -3.51 -25.17
N VAL A 188 45.17 -3.00 -24.17
CA VAL A 188 44.72 -1.60 -24.13
C VAL A 188 45.89 -0.63 -23.99
N LYS A 189 46.86 -0.91 -23.11
CA LYS A 189 48.08 -0.09 -22.94
C LYS A 189 48.91 -0.01 -24.22
N ASN A 190 49.00 -1.10 -24.99
CA ASN A 190 49.68 -1.10 -26.28
C ASN A 190 48.95 -0.27 -27.34
N LYS A 191 47.61 -0.37 -27.43
CA LYS A 191 46.79 0.47 -28.32
C LYS A 191 46.90 1.97 -27.97
N LEU A 192 46.90 2.30 -26.67
CA LEU A 192 47.06 3.68 -26.21
C LEU A 192 48.42 4.26 -26.64
N ARG A 193 49.51 3.51 -26.44
CA ARG A 193 50.86 3.90 -26.91
C ARG A 193 50.91 4.12 -28.41
N GLN A 194 50.23 3.28 -29.21
CA GLN A 194 50.14 3.48 -30.66
C GLN A 194 49.46 4.82 -31.00
N THR A 195 48.28 5.09 -30.43
CA THR A 195 47.57 6.37 -30.66
C THR A 195 48.35 7.59 -30.15
N GLU A 196 49.19 7.42 -29.11
CA GLU A 196 50.07 8.47 -28.61
C GLU A 196 51.24 8.74 -29.57
N THR A 197 51.79 7.71 -30.23
CA THR A 197 52.78 7.89 -31.31
C THR A 197 52.19 8.52 -32.57
N GLU A 198 50.97 8.13 -32.97
CA GLU A 198 50.24 8.72 -34.11
C GLU A 198 49.91 10.20 -33.83
N LYS A 199 49.43 10.53 -32.62
CA LYS A 199 49.24 11.91 -32.15
C LYS A 199 50.53 12.71 -32.16
N SER A 200 51.66 12.10 -31.82
CA SER A 200 52.99 12.74 -31.83
C SER A 200 53.47 13.05 -33.25
N GLN A 201 53.16 12.20 -34.22
CA GLN A 201 53.43 12.44 -35.65
C GLN A 201 52.57 13.58 -36.19
N LEU A 202 51.25 13.55 -35.95
CA LEU A 202 50.33 14.63 -36.34
C LEU A 202 50.71 15.99 -35.72
N ALA A 203 51.20 16.00 -34.47
CA ALA A 203 51.72 17.22 -33.84
C ALA A 203 52.98 17.77 -34.55
N GLN A 204 53.86 16.90 -35.05
CA GLN A 204 55.03 17.32 -35.84
C GLN A 204 54.63 17.84 -37.23
N GLU A 205 53.65 17.21 -37.89
CA GLU A 205 53.12 17.68 -39.18
C GLU A 205 52.41 19.04 -39.06
N LEU A 206 51.66 19.27 -37.98
CA LEU A 206 51.06 20.57 -37.66
C LEU A 206 52.11 21.64 -37.35
N GLU A 207 53.19 21.29 -36.65
CA GLU A 207 54.30 22.20 -36.37
C GLU A 207 55.12 22.53 -37.63
N LEU A 208 55.34 21.56 -38.54
CA LEU A 208 55.91 21.82 -39.86
C LEU A 208 55.00 22.74 -40.69
N SER A 209 53.69 22.50 -40.66
CA SER A 209 52.69 23.33 -41.34
C SER A 209 52.68 24.77 -40.80
N ARG A 210 52.76 24.94 -39.47
CA ARG A 210 52.93 26.25 -38.81
C ARG A 210 54.22 26.94 -39.25
N ARG A 211 55.33 26.21 -39.36
CA ARG A 211 56.61 26.78 -39.82
C ARG A 211 56.56 27.25 -41.28
N LEU A 212 55.92 26.50 -42.17
CA LEU A 212 55.68 26.96 -43.55
C LEU A 212 54.75 28.18 -43.58
N LEU A 213 53.69 28.20 -42.77
CA LEU A 213 52.80 29.35 -42.65
C LEU A 213 53.58 30.60 -42.18
N ASN A 214 54.32 30.51 -41.08
CA ASN A 214 55.15 31.61 -40.56
C ASN A 214 56.19 32.10 -41.59
N GLN A 215 56.77 31.21 -42.41
CA GLN A 215 57.66 31.60 -43.51
C GLN A 215 56.91 32.36 -44.62
N SER A 216 55.70 31.93 -44.97
CA SER A 216 54.84 32.64 -45.92
C SER A 216 54.32 33.98 -45.37
N GLU A 217 54.08 34.07 -44.05
CA GLU A 217 53.68 35.28 -43.36
C GLU A 217 54.84 36.27 -43.25
N GLY A 218 56.05 35.83 -42.93
CA GLY A 218 57.26 36.67 -43.02
C GLY A 218 57.57 37.11 -44.46
N SER A 219 57.25 36.30 -45.46
CA SER A 219 57.34 36.67 -46.88
C SER A 219 56.29 37.72 -47.26
N ARG A 220 55.06 37.59 -46.74
CA ARG A 220 53.98 38.56 -46.89
C ARG A 220 54.30 39.87 -46.15
N GLU A 221 54.91 39.79 -44.98
CA GLU A 221 55.30 40.94 -44.16
C GLU A 221 56.49 41.69 -44.73
N THR A 222 57.48 41.01 -45.32
CA THR A 222 58.55 41.68 -46.07
C THR A 222 58.03 42.32 -47.36
N LEU A 223 57.05 41.71 -48.04
CA LEU A 223 56.31 42.36 -49.14
C LEU A 223 55.47 43.56 -48.66
N LEU A 224 54.84 43.48 -47.48
CA LEU A 224 54.13 44.62 -46.89
C LEU A 224 55.09 45.75 -46.51
N HIS A 225 56.24 45.44 -45.90
CA HIS A 225 57.30 46.41 -45.63
C HIS A 225 57.84 47.03 -46.93
N GLN A 226 58.00 46.27 -48.02
CA GLN A 226 58.35 46.84 -49.33
C GLN A 226 57.24 47.74 -49.90
N VAL A 227 55.97 47.38 -49.73
CA VAL A 227 54.83 48.24 -50.12
C VAL A 227 54.75 49.48 -49.24
N GLU A 228 55.11 49.40 -47.97
CA GLU A 228 55.11 50.53 -47.03
C GLU A 228 56.36 51.40 -47.16
N GLU A 229 57.49 50.83 -47.56
CA GLU A 229 58.67 51.56 -48.00
C GLU A 229 58.36 52.29 -49.32
N LEU A 230 57.72 51.64 -50.30
CA LEU A 230 57.24 52.30 -51.52
C LEU A 230 56.19 53.38 -51.22
N ARG A 231 55.29 53.18 -50.24
CA ARG A 231 54.33 54.22 -49.79
C ARG A 231 55.02 55.37 -49.05
N THR A 232 56.07 55.12 -48.26
CA THR A 232 56.82 56.18 -47.56
C THR A 232 57.80 56.88 -48.48
N GLN A 233 58.35 56.21 -49.51
CA GLN A 233 59.04 56.82 -50.64
C GLN A 233 58.07 57.66 -51.49
N LEU A 234 56.82 57.20 -51.71
CA LEU A 234 55.78 58.00 -52.37
C LEU A 234 55.36 59.21 -51.53
N MET A 235 55.19 59.04 -50.21
CA MET A 235 54.89 60.14 -49.27
C MET A 235 56.07 61.11 -49.13
N LYS A 236 57.32 60.64 -49.23
CA LYS A 236 58.50 61.50 -49.39
C LYS A 236 58.44 62.25 -50.72
N ALA A 237 58.28 61.58 -51.86
CA ALA A 237 58.16 62.24 -53.16
C ALA A 237 56.97 63.23 -53.24
N GLU A 238 55.86 62.95 -52.57
CA GLU A 238 54.72 63.87 -52.38
C GLU A 238 55.07 65.04 -51.45
N GLY A 239 55.80 64.77 -50.36
CA GLY A 239 56.29 65.75 -49.40
C GLY A 239 57.35 66.67 -50.00
N ASP A 240 58.23 66.13 -50.84
CA ASP A 240 59.26 66.81 -51.62
C ASP A 240 58.61 67.57 -52.78
N ARG A 241 57.54 67.05 -53.41
CA ARG A 241 56.73 67.80 -54.39
C ARG A 241 56.04 69.02 -53.76
N LYS A 242 55.56 68.89 -52.52
CA LYS A 242 54.98 70.00 -51.73
C LYS A 242 56.08 70.92 -51.18
N GLY A 243 57.22 70.36 -50.79
CA GLY A 243 58.42 71.06 -50.31
C GLY A 243 59.04 71.93 -51.39
N LEU A 244 59.29 71.38 -52.59
CA LEU A 244 59.74 72.12 -53.78
C LEU A 244 58.75 73.21 -54.20
N GLN A 245 57.46 73.10 -53.87
CA GLN A 245 56.47 74.16 -54.08
C GLN A 245 56.51 75.27 -53.01
N HIS A 246 57.25 75.08 -51.91
CA HIS A 246 57.47 76.11 -50.86
C HIS A 246 58.96 76.51 -50.72
N GLN A 247 59.89 75.75 -51.29
CA GLN A 247 61.34 75.94 -51.21
C GLN A 247 61.95 76.65 -52.43
N VAL A 248 61.11 77.22 -53.31
CA VAL A 248 61.52 78.28 -54.25
C VAL A 248 61.61 79.65 -53.53
N SER A 249 60.98 79.79 -52.36
CA SER A 249 61.02 81.01 -51.53
C SER A 249 62.18 81.02 -50.53
N GLN A 250 63.41 81.05 -51.07
CA GLN A 250 64.61 81.68 -50.46
C GLN A 250 65.07 81.26 -49.04
N ILE A 251 65.85 80.17 -48.92
CA ILE A 251 67.13 80.12 -48.14
C ILE A 251 68.04 79.16 -48.95
N SER A 252 69.17 79.55 -49.56
CA SER A 252 70.36 80.28 -49.07
C SER A 252 71.28 79.49 -48.13
N LEU A 253 71.81 78.37 -48.64
CA LEU A 253 73.12 77.76 -48.34
C LEU A 253 73.54 77.51 -46.85
N GLN A 254 73.59 76.22 -46.53
CA GLN A 254 74.81 75.50 -46.07
C GLN A 254 75.49 75.83 -44.70
N GLN A 255 75.36 74.86 -43.79
CA GLN A 255 76.46 74.29 -42.99
C GLN A 255 77.59 73.71 -43.91
N PRO A 256 78.84 73.41 -43.47
CA PRO A 256 79.18 72.78 -42.16
C PRO A 256 80.59 73.10 -41.56
N ASN A 257 81.04 72.21 -40.65
CA ASN A 257 82.42 71.91 -40.19
C ASN A 257 83.07 72.85 -39.14
N GLN A 258 83.93 72.36 -38.21
CA GLN A 258 84.26 70.99 -37.75
C GLN A 258 84.82 71.05 -36.29
N GLN A 259 84.39 70.17 -35.38
CA GLN A 259 85.07 68.97 -34.84
C GLN A 259 86.34 69.16 -33.97
N ASP A 260 86.25 68.56 -32.76
CA ASP A 260 87.20 67.66 -32.08
C ASP A 260 88.72 67.91 -32.07
N GLU A 261 89.31 68.00 -30.87
CA GLU A 261 90.71 67.61 -30.60
C GLU A 261 90.83 66.83 -29.28
N GLN A 262 91.70 65.81 -29.26
CA GLN A 262 92.15 65.05 -28.08
C GLN A 262 93.51 64.41 -28.39
N GLY A 263 94.60 64.77 -27.70
CA GLY A 263 95.93 64.18 -27.97
C GLY A 263 97.19 64.89 -27.45
N ASP A 264 97.41 64.86 -26.14
CA ASP A 264 98.67 64.69 -25.37
C ASP A 264 100.08 65.23 -25.79
N ASP A 265 100.80 65.57 -24.70
CA ASP A 265 102.25 65.45 -24.42
C ASP A 265 103.21 66.67 -24.54
N TRP A 266 104.30 66.62 -23.74
CA TRP A 266 104.95 67.76 -23.09
C TRP A 266 106.30 68.15 -23.74
N ARG A 267 106.71 69.44 -23.61
CA ARG A 267 107.84 69.87 -22.71
C ARG A 267 108.32 71.34 -22.83
N PHE A 268 108.31 72.02 -21.67
CA PHE A 268 109.39 72.82 -21.04
C PHE A 268 110.30 73.82 -21.80
N ARG A 269 110.63 74.92 -21.07
CA ARG A 269 111.57 76.04 -21.34
C ARG A 269 111.02 77.12 -22.27
N ARG A 270 111.42 78.41 -22.13
CA ARG A 270 112.64 78.97 -21.50
C ARG A 270 112.35 80.30 -20.76
N GLY A 271 113.30 80.76 -19.93
CA GLY A 271 113.38 82.14 -19.42
C GLY A 271 114.75 82.77 -19.71
N ILE A 272 115.03 83.97 -19.17
CA ILE A 272 116.09 84.93 -19.60
C ILE A 272 115.66 85.60 -20.92
N GLU A 273 115.82 86.90 -21.18
CA GLU A 273 116.50 88.08 -20.55
C GLU A 273 115.61 88.88 -19.54
N ARG A 274 116.03 89.76 -18.60
CA ARG A 274 117.21 90.64 -18.33
C ARG A 274 117.33 91.88 -19.25
N GLU A 275 117.25 93.14 -18.80
CA GLU A 275 117.56 93.74 -17.50
C GLU A 275 116.56 94.85 -17.10
N LYS A 276 116.09 94.88 -15.84
CA LYS A 276 115.58 96.12 -15.20
C LYS A 276 115.54 96.11 -13.66
N GLU A 277 116.22 95.16 -13.02
CA GLU A 277 116.09 94.89 -11.57
C GLU A 277 116.60 96.01 -10.64
N GLY A 278 117.29 97.03 -11.16
CA GLY A 278 117.81 98.13 -10.34
C GLY A 278 116.76 99.16 -9.87
N LEU A 279 115.69 99.38 -10.64
CA LEU A 279 114.71 100.44 -10.36
C LEU A 279 113.26 99.92 -10.24
N GLU A 280 112.92 98.82 -10.90
CA GLU A 280 111.53 98.34 -10.91
C GLU A 280 111.13 97.66 -9.60
N LYS A 281 112.09 97.12 -8.83
CA LYS A 281 111.86 96.58 -7.47
C LYS A 281 111.21 97.60 -6.54
N GLN A 282 111.75 98.81 -6.45
CA GLN A 282 111.24 99.85 -5.52
C GLN A 282 109.79 100.29 -5.85
N MET A 283 109.38 100.23 -7.13
CA MET A 283 107.98 100.47 -7.53
C MET A 283 107.08 99.24 -7.36
N SER A 284 107.61 98.02 -7.49
CA SER A 284 106.86 96.79 -7.27
C SER A 284 106.59 96.54 -5.79
N ASP A 285 107.57 96.74 -4.91
CA ASP A 285 107.43 96.47 -3.47
C ASP A 285 106.41 97.41 -2.81
N LEU A 286 106.40 98.70 -3.19
CA LEU A 286 105.39 99.67 -2.73
C LEU A 286 103.99 99.41 -3.29
N ARG A 287 103.87 98.89 -4.53
CA ARG A 287 102.58 98.44 -5.09
C ARG A 287 102.09 97.15 -4.44
N ALA A 288 102.99 96.23 -4.11
CA ALA A 288 102.66 94.99 -3.41
C ALA A 288 102.11 95.27 -2.00
N GLN A 289 102.79 96.11 -1.22
CA GLN A 289 102.36 96.41 0.16
C GLN A 289 100.99 97.11 0.23
N LEU A 290 100.67 98.01 -0.71
CA LEU A 290 99.38 98.71 -0.74
C LEU A 290 98.23 97.85 -1.29
N ASN A 291 98.51 96.98 -2.27
CA ASN A 291 97.52 96.05 -2.79
C ASN A 291 97.22 94.88 -1.83
N LEU A 292 98.22 94.38 -1.09
CA LEU A 292 98.07 93.21 -0.22
C LEU A 292 97.06 93.43 0.92
N SER A 293 97.00 94.63 1.51
CA SER A 293 96.04 94.92 2.58
C SER A 293 94.64 95.19 2.04
N ALA A 294 94.50 96.02 1.00
CA ALA A 294 93.22 96.34 0.39
C ALA A 294 92.53 95.10 -0.20
N LEU A 295 93.27 94.31 -0.99
CA LEU A 295 92.76 93.05 -1.53
C LEU A 295 92.50 92.01 -0.44
N ALA A 296 93.26 91.99 0.67
CA ALA A 296 92.93 91.10 1.79
C ALA A 296 91.59 91.49 2.44
N SER A 297 91.33 92.79 2.68
CA SER A 297 90.04 93.24 3.21
C SER A 297 88.87 92.96 2.26
N GLU A 298 89.02 93.25 0.96
CA GLU A 298 87.98 92.95 -0.03
C GLU A 298 87.76 91.44 -0.20
N LEU A 299 88.84 90.64 -0.20
CA LEU A 299 88.75 89.18 -0.24
C LEU A 299 88.09 88.62 1.03
N GLU A 300 88.33 89.20 2.21
CA GLU A 300 87.64 88.81 3.44
C GLU A 300 86.16 89.21 3.46
N GLU A 301 85.78 90.31 2.80
CA GLU A 301 84.36 90.70 2.68
C GLU A 301 83.63 89.89 1.61
N VAL A 302 84.26 89.62 0.48
CA VAL A 302 83.79 88.66 -0.52
C VAL A 302 83.70 87.28 0.10
N LYS A 303 84.70 86.81 0.87
CA LYS A 303 84.65 85.53 1.59
C LYS A 303 83.51 85.50 2.62
N ARG A 304 83.36 86.53 3.46
CA ARG A 304 82.22 86.65 4.39
C ARG A 304 80.86 86.70 3.66
N CYS A 305 80.82 87.20 2.43
CA CYS A 305 79.62 87.25 1.59
C CYS A 305 79.32 85.89 0.95
N VAL A 306 80.33 85.21 0.41
CA VAL A 306 80.28 83.85 -0.13
C VAL A 306 79.88 82.87 0.98
N GLU A 307 80.50 82.91 2.16
CA GLU A 307 80.10 82.08 3.31
C GLU A 307 78.65 82.32 3.75
N ARG A 308 78.13 83.54 3.64
CA ARG A 308 76.71 83.82 3.88
C ARG A 308 75.83 83.22 2.78
N LYS A 309 76.18 83.44 1.51
CA LYS A 309 75.44 82.87 0.36
C LYS A 309 75.54 81.35 0.27
N ASP A 310 76.60 80.74 0.76
CA ASP A 310 76.76 79.28 0.79
C ASP A 310 76.02 78.66 1.97
N LYS A 311 75.87 79.38 3.11
CA LYS A 311 74.93 79.00 4.18
C LYS A 311 73.47 79.13 3.71
N GLU A 312 73.13 80.19 2.98
CA GLU A 312 71.81 80.34 2.34
C GLU A 312 71.56 79.25 1.30
N LYS A 313 72.51 78.95 0.41
CA LYS A 313 72.43 77.82 -0.54
C LYS A 313 72.29 76.48 0.17
N ALA A 314 73.05 76.22 1.23
CA ALA A 314 72.96 74.97 1.99
C ALA A 314 71.60 74.83 2.69
N HIS A 315 71.05 75.92 3.21
CA HIS A 315 69.70 75.93 3.79
C HIS A 315 68.62 75.70 2.72
N LEU A 316 68.72 76.36 1.56
CA LEU A 316 67.82 76.14 0.43
C LEU A 316 67.96 74.75 -0.18
N ALA A 317 69.17 74.20 -0.26
CA ALA A 317 69.44 72.84 -0.72
C ALA A 317 68.80 71.81 0.22
N ALA A 318 68.99 71.95 1.54
CA ALA A 318 68.33 71.10 2.52
C ALA A 318 66.79 71.27 2.51
N GLN A 319 66.28 72.48 2.21
CA GLN A 319 64.84 72.70 2.05
C GLN A 319 64.30 72.03 0.78
N ILE A 320 65.03 72.09 -0.34
CA ILE A 320 64.70 71.39 -1.59
C ILE A 320 64.76 69.88 -1.37
N GLU A 321 65.81 69.36 -0.74
CA GLU A 321 66.00 67.93 -0.43
C GLU A 321 64.87 67.40 0.46
N ASN A 322 64.48 68.14 1.51
CA ASN A 322 63.30 67.82 2.32
C ASN A 322 62.01 67.81 1.49
N LEU A 323 61.78 68.82 0.62
CA LEU A 323 60.60 68.88 -0.24
C LEU A 323 60.58 67.76 -1.30
N THR A 324 61.74 67.36 -1.82
CA THR A 324 61.88 66.18 -2.69
C THR A 324 61.54 64.91 -1.91
N CYS A 325 62.05 64.73 -0.70
CA CYS A 325 61.67 63.59 0.14
C CYS A 325 60.17 63.58 0.50
N GLU A 326 59.54 64.73 0.74
CA GLU A 326 58.09 64.82 0.94
C GLU A 326 57.30 64.47 -0.33
N LEU A 327 57.77 64.87 -1.51
CA LEU A 327 57.17 64.51 -2.80
C LEU A 327 57.33 63.01 -3.09
N ASP A 328 58.54 62.46 -3.00
CA ASP A 328 58.83 61.03 -3.17
C ASP A 328 57.97 60.16 -2.24
N ASN A 329 57.74 60.61 -1.01
CA ASN A 329 56.91 59.90 -0.05
C ASN A 329 55.41 60.01 -0.39
N LYS A 330 54.97 61.09 -1.04
CA LYS A 330 53.60 61.20 -1.56
C LYS A 330 53.40 60.43 -2.87
N GLU A 331 54.40 60.32 -3.74
CA GLU A 331 54.33 59.41 -4.89
C GLU A 331 54.25 57.96 -4.44
N LYS A 332 55.03 57.54 -3.44
CA LYS A 332 54.91 56.19 -2.82
C LYS A 332 53.50 55.96 -2.26
N GLN A 333 52.94 56.91 -1.51
CA GLN A 333 51.56 56.82 -1.00
C GLN A 333 50.50 56.76 -2.13
N GLN A 334 50.74 57.45 -3.26
CA GLN A 334 49.85 57.35 -4.43
C GLN A 334 49.95 56.01 -5.14
N LEU A 335 51.16 55.43 -5.25
CA LEU A 335 51.37 54.08 -5.77
C LEU A 335 50.73 53.03 -4.86
N GLU A 336 50.92 53.13 -3.53
CA GLU A 336 50.28 52.25 -2.54
C GLU A 336 48.74 52.30 -2.63
N MET A 337 48.14 53.48 -2.86
CA MET A 337 46.69 53.59 -3.13
C MET A 337 46.28 52.98 -4.47
N LEU A 338 47.10 53.10 -5.52
CA LEU A 338 46.81 52.49 -6.83
C LEU A 338 46.89 50.97 -6.78
N ASP A 339 47.87 50.41 -6.06
CA ASP A 339 48.00 48.97 -5.85
C ASP A 339 46.83 48.42 -5.01
N GLN A 340 46.41 49.13 -3.95
CA GLN A 340 45.20 48.80 -3.18
C GLN A 340 43.94 48.83 -4.06
N LEU A 341 43.79 49.83 -4.95
CA LEU A 341 42.65 49.90 -5.87
C LEU A 341 42.68 48.75 -6.91
N GLN A 342 43.85 48.36 -7.41
CA GLN A 342 43.98 47.19 -8.29
C GLN A 342 43.66 45.87 -7.56
N GLU A 343 44.10 45.70 -6.31
CA GLU A 343 43.77 44.54 -5.49
C GLU A 343 42.26 44.47 -5.20
N ILE A 344 41.64 45.59 -4.85
CA ILE A 344 40.18 45.71 -4.68
C ILE A 344 39.44 45.36 -5.98
N GLN A 345 39.87 45.89 -7.13
CA GLN A 345 39.27 45.57 -8.43
C GLN A 345 39.37 44.06 -8.73
N LYS A 346 40.56 43.47 -8.56
CA LYS A 346 40.81 42.03 -8.76
C LYS A 346 39.98 41.16 -7.82
N HIS A 347 39.73 41.60 -6.58
CA HIS A 347 38.81 40.95 -5.65
C HIS A 347 37.36 41.06 -6.14
N PHE A 348 36.90 42.21 -6.64
CA PHE A 348 35.56 42.34 -7.24
C PHE A 348 35.38 41.44 -8.46
N GLU A 349 36.34 41.40 -9.38
CA GLU A 349 36.34 40.50 -10.55
C GLU A 349 36.29 39.02 -10.13
N THR A 350 37.06 38.64 -9.11
CA THR A 350 37.04 37.28 -8.54
C THR A 350 35.69 36.94 -7.89
N CYS A 351 35.07 37.90 -7.19
CA CYS A 351 33.76 37.72 -6.56
C CYS A 351 32.61 37.67 -7.58
N ASP A 352 32.67 38.47 -8.64
CA ASP A 352 31.71 38.45 -9.74
C ASP A 352 31.80 37.15 -10.56
N ALA A 353 33.02 36.66 -10.83
CA ALA A 353 33.22 35.34 -11.44
C ALA A 353 32.65 34.20 -10.56
N ARG A 354 32.85 34.27 -9.23
CA ARG A 354 32.25 33.31 -8.27
C ARG A 354 30.73 33.40 -8.22
N ARG A 355 30.16 34.61 -8.26
CA ARG A 355 28.70 34.82 -8.36
C ARG A 355 28.17 34.16 -9.63
N LYS A 356 28.73 34.47 -10.79
CA LYS A 356 28.31 33.88 -12.09
C LYS A 356 28.38 32.35 -12.10
N HIS A 357 29.40 31.77 -11.46
CA HIS A 357 29.50 30.31 -11.28
C HIS A 357 28.38 29.77 -10.38
N ALA A 358 28.07 30.44 -9.26
CA ALA A 358 26.97 30.06 -8.39
C ALA A 358 25.60 30.20 -9.09
N ASP A 359 25.39 31.27 -9.86
CA ASP A 359 24.15 31.51 -10.61
C ASP A 359 23.92 30.42 -11.68
N LEU A 360 24.99 29.96 -12.34
CA LEU A 360 24.95 28.80 -13.26
C LEU A 360 24.60 27.50 -12.51
N GLN A 361 25.26 27.21 -11.39
CA GLN A 361 24.94 26.01 -10.58
C GLN A 361 23.51 26.04 -10.02
N ILE A 362 23.00 27.21 -9.63
CA ILE A 362 21.60 27.38 -9.22
C ILE A 362 20.67 27.09 -10.40
N SER A 363 21.02 27.54 -11.60
CA SER A 363 20.24 27.29 -12.83
C SER A 363 20.20 25.79 -13.19
N GLU A 364 21.35 25.10 -13.12
CA GLU A 364 21.46 23.65 -13.32
C GLU A 364 20.65 22.86 -12.29
N LEU A 365 20.74 23.23 -11.00
CA LEU A 365 19.96 22.61 -9.93
C LEU A 365 18.45 22.87 -10.07
N THR A 366 18.06 24.05 -10.58
CA THR A 366 16.66 24.39 -10.86
C THR A 366 16.13 23.55 -12.01
N GLN A 367 16.87 23.43 -13.12
CA GLN A 367 16.51 22.57 -14.24
C GLN A 367 16.37 21.09 -13.80
N HIS A 368 17.31 20.58 -12.99
CA HIS A 368 17.21 19.24 -12.43
C HIS A 368 16.01 19.06 -11.49
N ALA A 369 15.66 20.06 -10.68
CA ALA A 369 14.47 20.03 -9.84
C ALA A 369 13.18 20.00 -10.68
N GLU A 370 13.08 20.85 -11.71
CA GLU A 370 11.93 20.85 -12.61
C GLU A 370 11.78 19.53 -13.39
N ASP A 371 12.88 18.96 -13.90
CA ASP A 371 12.81 17.71 -14.65
C ASP A 371 12.53 16.49 -13.74
N ALA A 372 12.89 16.58 -12.46
CA ALA A 372 12.45 15.64 -11.44
C ALA A 372 10.94 15.80 -11.11
N THR A 373 10.40 17.03 -11.05
CA THR A 373 8.95 17.23 -10.87
C THR A 373 8.15 16.74 -12.09
N LYS A 374 8.61 17.01 -13.32
CA LYS A 374 7.99 16.50 -14.56
C LYS A 374 7.94 14.95 -14.57
N GLN A 375 9.01 14.29 -14.09
CA GLN A 375 9.02 12.83 -13.94
C GLN A 375 8.04 12.34 -12.86
N ALA A 376 7.96 13.01 -11.70
CA ALA A 376 7.00 12.69 -10.65
C ALA A 376 5.54 12.85 -11.12
N GLU A 377 5.23 13.91 -11.89
CA GLU A 377 3.93 14.13 -12.52
C GLU A 377 3.58 13.02 -13.52
N GLN A 378 4.54 12.59 -14.36
CA GLN A 378 4.34 11.47 -15.28
C GLN A 378 4.05 10.16 -14.52
N TYR A 379 4.81 9.83 -13.46
CA TYR A 379 4.52 8.66 -12.64
C TYR A 379 3.15 8.72 -11.94
N LEU A 380 2.69 9.91 -11.55
CA LEU A 380 1.34 10.10 -10.99
C LEU A 380 0.25 9.88 -12.05
N LEU A 381 0.44 10.35 -13.29
CA LEU A 381 -0.49 10.11 -14.39
C LEU A 381 -0.55 8.63 -14.79
N ASP A 382 0.59 7.94 -14.84
CA ASP A 382 0.65 6.51 -15.15
C ASP A 382 0.06 5.66 -14.02
N PHE A 383 0.26 6.06 -12.76
CA PHE A 383 -0.42 5.47 -11.60
C PHE A 383 -1.94 5.64 -11.68
N GLN A 384 -2.46 6.84 -12.01
CA GLN A 384 -3.89 7.09 -12.15
C GLN A 384 -4.52 6.27 -13.28
N GLN A 385 -3.83 6.13 -14.42
CA GLN A 385 -4.26 5.27 -15.53
C GLN A 385 -4.29 3.79 -15.11
N SER A 386 -3.25 3.32 -14.42
CA SER A 386 -3.18 1.96 -13.87
C SER A 386 -4.29 1.69 -12.85
N GLU A 387 -4.60 2.65 -11.97
CA GLU A 387 -5.72 2.53 -11.04
C GLU A 387 -7.07 2.51 -11.77
N ALA A 388 -7.30 3.35 -12.78
CA ALA A 388 -8.54 3.32 -13.55
C ALA A 388 -8.77 1.94 -14.21
N LEU A 389 -7.73 1.37 -14.83
CA LEU A 389 -7.76 0.02 -15.38
C LEU A 389 -7.99 -1.05 -14.31
N ARG A 390 -7.38 -0.91 -13.12
CA ARG A 390 -7.63 -1.78 -11.96
C ARG A 390 -9.10 -1.73 -11.51
N GLN A 391 -9.68 -0.54 -11.41
CA GLN A 391 -11.09 -0.35 -11.05
C GLN A 391 -12.05 -0.92 -12.10
N GLU A 392 -11.73 -0.84 -13.40
CA GLU A 392 -12.52 -1.54 -14.43
C GLU A 392 -12.39 -3.06 -14.33
N ALA A 393 -11.18 -3.59 -14.10
CA ALA A 393 -10.96 -5.02 -13.92
C ALA A 393 -11.71 -5.56 -12.68
N GLU A 394 -11.78 -4.76 -11.61
CA GLU A 394 -12.56 -5.04 -10.41
C GLU A 394 -14.06 -5.11 -10.71
N LYS A 395 -14.62 -4.10 -11.41
CA LYS A 395 -16.02 -4.12 -11.89
C LYS A 395 -16.33 -5.34 -12.76
N ARG A 396 -15.45 -5.68 -13.72
CA ARG A 396 -15.59 -6.88 -14.58
C ARG A 396 -15.55 -8.18 -13.76
N ARG A 397 -14.71 -8.26 -12.73
CA ARG A 397 -14.66 -9.38 -11.79
C ARG A 397 -15.94 -9.50 -10.97
N GLU A 398 -16.54 -8.40 -10.54
CA GLU A 398 -17.84 -8.39 -9.84
C GLU A 398 -18.99 -8.82 -10.74
N GLU A 399 -19.05 -8.33 -11.99
CA GLU A 399 -20.01 -8.82 -12.98
C GLU A 399 -19.89 -10.34 -13.20
N LEU A 400 -18.67 -10.86 -13.36
CA LEU A 400 -18.43 -12.30 -13.52
C LEU A 400 -18.82 -13.10 -12.27
N LYS A 401 -18.57 -12.57 -11.07
CA LYS A 401 -19.03 -13.14 -9.79
C LYS A 401 -20.55 -13.21 -9.73
N LEU A 402 -21.27 -12.17 -10.13
CA LEU A 402 -22.74 -12.15 -10.20
C LEU A 402 -23.28 -13.14 -11.24
N LYS A 403 -22.71 -13.15 -12.46
CA LYS A 403 -23.06 -14.09 -13.54
C LYS A 403 -22.82 -15.55 -13.11
N ALA A 404 -21.75 -15.83 -12.37
CA ALA A 404 -21.47 -17.14 -11.80
C ALA A 404 -22.44 -17.52 -10.66
N GLN A 405 -22.75 -16.59 -9.75
CA GLN A 405 -23.73 -16.81 -8.68
C GLN A 405 -25.13 -17.09 -9.22
N GLU A 406 -25.58 -16.35 -10.23
CA GLU A 406 -26.86 -16.61 -10.91
C GLU A 406 -26.85 -17.96 -11.63
N SER A 407 -25.76 -18.31 -12.32
CA SER A 407 -25.60 -19.64 -12.92
C SER A 407 -25.68 -20.76 -11.88
N ILE A 408 -25.04 -20.59 -10.71
CA ILE A 408 -25.13 -21.51 -9.58
C ILE A 408 -26.57 -21.58 -9.03
N ARG A 409 -27.29 -20.46 -8.94
CA ARG A 409 -28.72 -20.44 -8.54
C ARG A 409 -29.59 -21.22 -9.51
N GLN A 410 -29.38 -21.05 -10.82
CA GLN A 410 -30.09 -21.82 -11.85
C GLN A 410 -29.76 -23.32 -11.79
N TRP A 411 -28.49 -23.70 -11.59
CA TRP A 411 -28.12 -25.10 -11.41
C TRP A 411 -28.67 -25.72 -10.12
N LYS A 412 -28.68 -24.99 -9.00
CA LYS A 412 -29.37 -25.40 -7.76
C LYS A 412 -30.88 -25.60 -8.00
N LEU A 413 -31.52 -24.71 -8.76
CA LEU A 413 -32.95 -24.86 -9.10
C LEU A 413 -33.21 -26.05 -10.04
N LYS A 414 -32.34 -26.31 -11.03
CA LYS A 414 -32.40 -27.51 -11.88
C LYS A 414 -32.22 -28.78 -11.05
N HIS A 415 -31.24 -28.80 -10.14
CA HIS A 415 -31.00 -29.92 -9.23
C HIS A 415 -32.23 -30.19 -8.35
N LYS A 416 -32.81 -29.17 -7.69
CA LYS A 416 -34.02 -29.28 -6.88
C LYS A 416 -35.32 -29.55 -7.67
N LYS A 417 -35.26 -29.55 -9.01
CA LYS A 417 -36.33 -30.07 -9.89
C LYS A 417 -36.11 -31.55 -10.20
N LEU A 418 -34.88 -31.96 -10.52
CA LEU A 418 -34.52 -33.36 -10.74
C LEU A 418 -34.64 -34.21 -9.47
N GLU A 419 -34.22 -33.67 -8.33
CA GLU A 419 -34.36 -34.25 -6.99
C GLU A 419 -35.82 -34.57 -6.69
N ARG A 420 -36.75 -33.62 -6.85
CA ARG A 420 -38.20 -33.88 -6.72
C ARG A 420 -38.78 -34.83 -7.76
N ALA A 421 -38.16 -34.96 -8.93
CA ALA A 421 -38.59 -35.92 -9.94
C ALA A 421 -38.12 -37.34 -9.60
N LEU A 422 -36.92 -37.48 -9.03
CA LEU A 422 -36.38 -38.73 -8.49
C LEU A 422 -37.13 -39.14 -7.22
N GLU A 423 -37.44 -38.20 -6.32
CA GLU A 423 -38.28 -38.44 -5.14
C GLU A 423 -39.64 -38.97 -5.56
N LYS A 424 -40.31 -38.31 -6.51
CA LYS A 424 -41.56 -38.83 -7.10
C LYS A 424 -41.39 -40.19 -7.79
N GLN A 425 -40.23 -40.46 -8.38
CA GLN A 425 -39.95 -41.80 -8.92
C GLN A 425 -39.75 -42.83 -7.79
N SER A 426 -39.18 -42.46 -6.64
CA SER A 426 -39.17 -43.30 -5.44
C SER A 426 -40.58 -43.47 -4.88
N GLU A 427 -41.34 -42.39 -4.64
CA GLU A 427 -42.76 -42.47 -4.22
C GLU A 427 -43.59 -43.35 -5.16
N THR A 428 -43.43 -43.22 -6.48
CA THR A 428 -44.10 -44.13 -7.42
C THR A 428 -43.53 -45.52 -7.35
N LEU A 429 -42.21 -45.71 -7.20
CA LEU A 429 -41.65 -47.03 -6.96
C LEU A 429 -42.24 -47.59 -5.67
N ASP A 430 -42.03 -47.03 -4.50
CA ASP A 430 -42.52 -47.49 -3.20
C ASP A 430 -44.04 -47.74 -3.19
N GLN A 431 -44.86 -46.86 -3.79
CA GLN A 431 -46.29 -47.14 -4.03
C GLN A 431 -46.49 -48.34 -4.96
N LEU A 432 -45.90 -48.32 -6.17
CA LEU A 432 -45.84 -49.46 -7.10
C LEU A 432 -45.28 -50.70 -6.41
N THR A 433 -44.56 -50.46 -5.32
CA THR A 433 -43.82 -51.36 -4.52
C THR A 433 -44.84 -52.38 -3.96
N ASP A 434 -45.67 -51.82 -3.04
CA ASP A 434 -46.63 -52.44 -2.11
C ASP A 434 -47.55 -53.52 -2.68
N LYS A 435 -48.31 -53.26 -3.76
CA LYS A 435 -49.28 -54.28 -4.24
C LYS A 435 -48.56 -55.57 -4.66
N ASN A 436 -47.25 -55.59 -4.93
CA ASN A 436 -46.56 -56.86 -5.19
C ASN A 436 -46.42 -57.71 -3.92
N ASN A 437 -46.15 -57.10 -2.77
CA ASN A 437 -46.15 -57.82 -1.49
C ASN A 437 -47.57 -58.26 -1.11
N GLN A 438 -48.58 -57.48 -1.50
CA GLN A 438 -49.98 -57.85 -1.37
C GLN A 438 -50.33 -59.06 -2.26
N ILE A 439 -49.94 -59.05 -3.54
CA ILE A 439 -50.09 -60.17 -4.48
C ILE A 439 -49.30 -61.41 -4.00
N LEU A 440 -48.15 -61.24 -3.34
CA LEU A 440 -47.40 -62.34 -2.74
C LEU A 440 -48.14 -62.94 -1.52
N LYS A 441 -48.77 -62.13 -0.67
CA LYS A 441 -49.64 -62.62 0.42
C LYS A 441 -50.83 -63.40 -0.15
N GLU A 442 -51.56 -62.81 -1.10
CA GLU A 442 -52.71 -63.44 -1.76
C GLU A 442 -52.31 -64.77 -2.45
N LYS A 443 -51.13 -64.81 -3.08
CA LYS A 443 -50.55 -66.03 -3.65
C LYS A 443 -50.25 -67.10 -2.60
N ASP A 444 -49.75 -66.71 -1.43
CA ASP A 444 -49.42 -67.65 -0.35
C ASP A 444 -50.65 -68.11 0.44
N GLU A 445 -51.69 -67.27 0.53
CA GLU A 445 -53.04 -67.66 0.95
C GLU A 445 -53.66 -68.68 -0.01
N LEU A 446 -53.58 -68.45 -1.33
CA LEU A 446 -54.05 -69.39 -2.36
C LEU A 446 -53.26 -70.72 -2.35
N LYS A 447 -51.93 -70.70 -2.12
CA LYS A 447 -51.15 -71.93 -1.87
C LYS A 447 -51.67 -72.67 -0.64
N SER A 448 -51.96 -71.95 0.44
CA SER A 448 -52.45 -72.55 1.70
C SER A 448 -53.81 -73.22 1.51
N GLN A 449 -54.71 -72.58 0.73
CA GLN A 449 -55.99 -73.18 0.31
C GLN A 449 -55.77 -74.43 -0.57
N LEU A 450 -54.81 -74.40 -1.51
CA LEU A 450 -54.46 -75.54 -2.35
C LEU A 450 -53.92 -76.73 -1.52
N TYR A 451 -53.04 -76.47 -0.54
CA TYR A 451 -52.56 -77.53 0.36
C TYR A 451 -53.68 -78.14 1.21
N ALA A 452 -54.63 -77.33 1.69
CA ALA A 452 -55.80 -77.84 2.41
C ALA A 452 -56.69 -78.72 1.50
N ALA A 453 -56.92 -78.32 0.25
CA ALA A 453 -57.66 -79.12 -0.73
C ALA A 453 -56.94 -80.43 -1.10
N LEU A 454 -55.61 -80.39 -1.27
CA LEU A 454 -54.80 -81.59 -1.49
C LEU A 454 -54.89 -82.56 -0.31
N GLN A 455 -54.85 -82.07 0.93
CA GLN A 455 -55.01 -82.90 2.13
C GLN A 455 -56.41 -83.54 2.22
N GLN A 456 -57.46 -82.86 1.76
CA GLN A 456 -58.80 -83.45 1.64
C GLN A 456 -58.84 -84.58 0.59
N ILE A 457 -58.22 -84.37 -0.58
CA ILE A 457 -58.10 -85.41 -1.63
C ILE A 457 -57.29 -86.62 -1.13
N GLU A 458 -56.21 -86.38 -0.38
CA GLU A 458 -55.39 -87.42 0.26
C GLU A 458 -56.20 -88.28 1.25
N ASN A 459 -57.12 -87.65 2.00
CA ASN A 459 -58.00 -88.34 2.94
C ASN A 459 -59.07 -89.17 2.20
N LEU A 460 -59.74 -88.59 1.21
CA LEU A 460 -60.72 -89.30 0.36
C LEU A 460 -60.10 -90.49 -0.39
N ARG A 461 -58.82 -90.41 -0.78
CA ARG A 461 -58.07 -91.54 -1.36
C ARG A 461 -57.85 -92.67 -0.36
N LYS A 462 -57.60 -92.36 0.92
CA LYS A 462 -57.47 -93.38 1.98
C LYS A 462 -58.80 -94.07 2.26
N GLU A 463 -59.89 -93.29 2.37
CA GLU A 463 -61.25 -93.81 2.50
C GLU A 463 -61.64 -94.74 1.33
N LEU A 464 -61.32 -94.35 0.09
CA LEU A 464 -61.53 -95.18 -1.09
C LEU A 464 -60.70 -96.48 -1.04
N ASN A 465 -59.42 -96.41 -0.66
CA ASN A 465 -58.57 -97.59 -0.52
C ASN A 465 -59.08 -98.55 0.57
N GLU A 466 -59.61 -98.03 1.68
CA GLU A 466 -60.28 -98.84 2.70
C GLU A 466 -61.56 -99.54 2.18
N VAL A 467 -62.32 -98.90 1.30
CA VAL A 467 -63.48 -99.54 0.66
C VAL A 467 -63.02 -100.65 -0.31
N ILE A 468 -61.93 -100.43 -1.05
CA ILE A 468 -61.34 -101.42 -1.96
C ILE A 468 -60.83 -102.65 -1.19
N THR A 469 -60.12 -102.48 -0.07
CA THR A 469 -59.65 -103.63 0.73
C THR A 469 -60.79 -104.39 1.40
N LYS A 470 -61.82 -103.69 1.92
CA LYS A 470 -63.05 -104.31 2.45
C LYS A 470 -63.78 -105.13 1.37
N ARG A 471 -63.74 -104.69 0.11
CA ARG A 471 -64.31 -105.43 -1.04
C ARG A 471 -63.48 -106.65 -1.43
N ALA A 472 -62.15 -106.53 -1.50
CA ALA A 472 -61.27 -107.65 -1.84
C ALA A 472 -61.46 -108.86 -0.90
N LEU A 473 -61.54 -108.60 0.41
CA LEU A 473 -61.82 -109.63 1.43
C LEU A 473 -63.18 -110.33 1.22
N GLN A 474 -64.19 -109.63 0.71
CA GLN A 474 -65.49 -110.22 0.38
C GLN A 474 -65.43 -111.09 -0.89
N GLU A 475 -64.60 -110.71 -1.87
CA GLU A 475 -64.39 -111.50 -3.10
C GLU A 475 -63.57 -112.78 -2.82
N GLU A 476 -62.57 -112.73 -1.92
CA GLU A 476 -61.88 -113.92 -1.38
C GLU A 476 -62.83 -114.87 -0.63
N GLU A 477 -63.73 -114.31 0.19
CA GLU A 477 -64.77 -115.07 0.89
C GLU A 477 -65.76 -115.78 -0.06
N LEU A 478 -65.97 -115.25 -1.27
CA LEU A 478 -66.81 -115.87 -2.30
C LEU A 478 -66.04 -116.97 -3.04
N HIS A 479 -64.78 -116.73 -3.41
CA HIS A 479 -63.91 -117.74 -4.02
C HIS A 479 -63.78 -118.99 -3.14
N CYS A 480 -63.66 -118.83 -1.81
CA CYS A 480 -63.64 -119.92 -0.84
C CYS A 480 -64.95 -120.74 -0.75
N LYS A 481 -66.05 -120.24 -1.33
CA LYS A 481 -67.35 -120.92 -1.44
C LYS A 481 -67.50 -121.59 -2.82
N GLU A 482 -66.97 -120.97 -3.88
CA GLU A 482 -66.96 -121.55 -5.24
C GLU A 482 -65.99 -122.73 -5.38
N GLN A 483 -64.82 -122.71 -4.74
CA GLN A 483 -63.87 -123.83 -4.78
C GLN A 483 -64.49 -125.14 -4.26
N LYS A 484 -65.27 -125.04 -3.17
CA LYS A 484 -66.03 -126.18 -2.60
C LYS A 484 -67.15 -126.71 -3.53
N LEU A 485 -67.62 -125.90 -4.47
CA LEU A 485 -68.53 -126.32 -5.55
C LEU A 485 -67.81 -126.89 -6.77
N SER A 486 -66.48 -126.74 -6.86
CA SER A 486 -65.64 -127.35 -7.89
C SER A 486 -65.27 -128.79 -7.52
N ASP A 487 -64.85 -129.02 -6.28
CA ASP A 487 -64.40 -130.34 -5.79
C ASP A 487 -65.51 -131.40 -5.92
N VAL A 488 -66.76 -131.02 -5.63
CA VAL A 488 -67.96 -131.87 -5.80
C VAL A 488 -68.21 -132.27 -7.26
N LYS A 489 -67.77 -131.47 -8.24
CA LYS A 489 -67.92 -131.77 -9.67
C LYS A 489 -66.79 -132.64 -10.22
N ALA A 490 -65.59 -132.54 -9.65
CA ALA A 490 -64.44 -133.35 -10.08
C ALA A 490 -64.74 -134.85 -9.96
N HIS A 491 -65.25 -135.29 -8.79
CA HIS A 491 -65.64 -136.68 -8.55
C HIS A 491 -66.76 -137.23 -9.47
N GLN A 492 -67.46 -136.38 -10.23
CA GLN A 492 -68.43 -136.84 -11.23
C GLN A 492 -67.79 -137.14 -12.59
N ALA A 493 -66.64 -136.53 -12.92
CA ALA A 493 -66.01 -136.65 -14.23
C ALA A 493 -65.14 -137.91 -14.40
N ASP A 494 -64.49 -138.36 -13.32
CA ASP A 494 -63.50 -139.46 -13.38
C ASP A 494 -64.10 -140.79 -13.88
N LEU A 495 -65.38 -141.05 -13.57
CA LEU A 495 -66.10 -142.28 -13.98
C LEU A 495 -66.50 -142.29 -15.47
N GLU A 496 -66.54 -141.15 -16.15
CA GLU A 496 -66.95 -141.08 -17.56
C GLU A 496 -65.76 -141.24 -18.54
N LEU A 497 -64.52 -141.13 -18.05
CA LEU A 497 -63.31 -141.13 -18.88
C LEU A 497 -62.84 -142.53 -19.29
N GLU A 498 -62.98 -143.52 -18.42
CA GLU A 498 -62.39 -144.86 -18.58
C GLU A 498 -62.98 -145.64 -19.77
N VAL A 499 -64.29 -145.48 -20.03
CA VAL A 499 -65.00 -146.15 -21.14
C VAL A 499 -64.57 -145.63 -22.52
N LYS A 500 -64.03 -144.41 -22.60
CA LYS A 500 -63.78 -143.70 -23.87
C LYS A 500 -62.44 -144.03 -24.53
N GLY A 501 -61.45 -144.52 -23.76
CA GLY A 501 -60.08 -144.71 -24.24
C GLY A 501 -59.90 -145.80 -25.31
N ASN A 502 -60.77 -146.81 -25.33
CA ASN A 502 -60.54 -148.04 -26.12
C ASN A 502 -60.89 -147.96 -27.62
N LEU A 503 -61.53 -146.88 -28.09
CA LEU A 503 -61.88 -146.69 -29.51
C LEU A 503 -60.93 -145.74 -30.26
N ASP A 504 -60.17 -144.93 -29.52
CA ASP A 504 -59.34 -143.84 -30.04
C ASP A 504 -57.98 -144.31 -30.58
N THR A 505 -57.58 -145.56 -30.31
CA THR A 505 -56.27 -146.11 -30.70
C THR A 505 -56.17 -146.48 -32.18
N ILE A 506 -57.29 -146.88 -32.80
CA ILE A 506 -57.29 -147.43 -34.17
C ILE A 506 -57.20 -146.31 -35.23
N HIS A 507 -57.96 -145.22 -35.09
CA HIS A 507 -57.99 -144.11 -36.06
C HIS A 507 -56.70 -143.25 -36.12
N ARG A 508 -55.79 -143.39 -35.15
CA ARG A 508 -54.59 -142.55 -35.03
C ARG A 508 -53.43 -142.97 -35.95
N LEU A 509 -53.44 -144.20 -36.48
CA LEU A 509 -52.36 -144.70 -37.33
C LEU A 509 -52.53 -144.32 -38.81
N GLU A 510 -53.76 -144.26 -39.31
CA GLU A 510 -54.04 -143.91 -40.72
C GLU A 510 -53.90 -142.40 -40.98
N THR A 511 -54.18 -141.57 -39.97
CA THR A 511 -54.18 -140.10 -40.09
C THR A 511 -52.77 -139.48 -40.13
N GLU A 512 -51.77 -140.09 -39.50
CA GLU A 512 -50.42 -139.51 -39.45
C GLU A 512 -49.64 -139.68 -40.77
N LEU A 513 -49.83 -140.79 -41.49
CA LEU A 513 -49.17 -141.03 -42.79
C LEU A 513 -49.53 -139.96 -43.83
N GLN A 514 -50.77 -139.49 -43.84
CA GLN A 514 -51.26 -138.50 -44.80
C GLN A 514 -50.84 -137.06 -44.44
N LYS A 515 -50.53 -136.80 -43.17
CA LYS A 515 -50.13 -135.50 -42.60
C LYS A 515 -48.67 -135.14 -42.88
N GLN A 516 -47.80 -136.15 -42.97
CA GLN A 516 -46.39 -135.96 -43.34
C GLN A 516 -46.23 -135.33 -44.74
N SER A 517 -47.13 -135.64 -45.68
CA SER A 517 -47.06 -135.11 -47.05
C SER A 517 -47.43 -133.63 -47.18
N THR A 518 -48.26 -133.08 -46.28
CA THR A 518 -48.67 -131.66 -46.32
C THR A 518 -47.63 -130.75 -45.68
N ASN A 519 -46.97 -131.22 -44.62
CA ASN A 519 -45.95 -130.44 -43.91
C ASN A 519 -44.74 -130.13 -44.81
N GLN A 520 -44.38 -131.05 -45.72
CA GLN A 520 -43.19 -130.93 -46.57
C GLN A 520 -43.30 -129.88 -47.70
N SER A 521 -44.51 -129.44 -48.06
CA SER A 521 -44.71 -128.31 -48.98
C SER A 521 -44.74 -126.98 -48.25
N GLN A 522 -45.35 -126.93 -47.06
CA GLN A 522 -45.53 -125.72 -46.26
C GLN A 522 -44.19 -125.12 -45.79
N MET A 523 -43.29 -125.95 -45.27
CA MET A 523 -41.91 -125.57 -44.87
C MET A 523 -41.09 -124.88 -45.98
N LYS A 524 -41.42 -125.06 -47.26
CA LYS A 524 -40.70 -124.45 -48.38
C LYS A 524 -41.10 -122.99 -48.63
N VAL A 525 -42.34 -122.62 -48.30
CA VAL A 525 -42.85 -121.26 -48.45
C VAL A 525 -42.36 -120.39 -47.29
N GLU A 526 -42.46 -120.91 -46.06
CA GLU A 526 -41.98 -120.26 -44.84
C GLU A 526 -40.47 -119.97 -44.91
N LYS A 527 -39.69 -120.88 -45.49
CA LYS A 527 -38.26 -120.63 -45.76
C LYS A 527 -38.02 -119.39 -46.63
N ALA A 528 -38.79 -119.21 -47.71
CA ALA A 528 -38.59 -118.08 -48.64
C ALA A 528 -38.94 -116.74 -47.98
N HIS A 529 -39.99 -116.69 -47.17
CA HIS A 529 -40.38 -115.52 -46.38
C HIS A 529 -39.26 -115.07 -45.44
N LEU A 530 -38.68 -116.02 -44.69
CA LEU A 530 -37.58 -115.74 -43.77
C LEU A 530 -36.31 -115.27 -44.49
N GLU A 531 -36.03 -115.76 -45.70
CA GLU A 531 -34.90 -115.28 -46.52
C GLU A 531 -35.12 -113.82 -47.00
N GLU A 532 -36.37 -113.39 -47.25
CA GLU A 532 -36.73 -112.02 -47.60
C GLU A 532 -36.70 -111.06 -46.40
N GLU A 533 -37.25 -111.46 -45.24
CA GLU A 533 -37.16 -110.68 -43.99
C GLU A 533 -35.70 -110.47 -43.56
N ILE A 534 -34.84 -111.49 -43.70
CA ILE A 534 -33.40 -111.38 -43.44
C ILE A 534 -32.72 -110.40 -44.42
N ALA A 535 -33.22 -110.24 -45.64
CA ALA A 535 -32.70 -109.26 -46.60
C ALA A 535 -33.15 -107.83 -46.25
N GLU A 536 -34.41 -107.62 -45.87
CA GLU A 536 -34.94 -106.32 -45.41
C GLU A 536 -34.25 -105.86 -44.11
N LEU A 537 -34.03 -106.77 -43.14
CA LEU A 537 -33.32 -106.48 -41.89
C LEU A 537 -31.83 -106.15 -42.11
N LYS A 538 -31.16 -106.76 -43.10
CA LYS A 538 -29.79 -106.37 -43.48
C LYS A 538 -29.76 -104.98 -44.14
N LYS A 539 -30.82 -104.62 -44.85
CA LYS A 539 -31.01 -103.35 -45.55
C LYS A 539 -31.38 -102.20 -44.59
N SER A 540 -32.09 -102.45 -43.49
CA SER A 540 -32.21 -101.49 -42.38
C SER A 540 -30.90 -101.37 -41.61
N GLN A 541 -30.29 -102.49 -41.18
CA GLN A 541 -29.02 -102.49 -40.45
C GLN A 541 -27.90 -101.73 -41.19
N ALA A 542 -27.87 -101.79 -42.53
CA ALA A 542 -26.95 -101.02 -43.36
C ALA A 542 -27.21 -99.50 -43.33
N LYS A 543 -28.48 -99.07 -43.28
CA LYS A 543 -28.87 -97.65 -43.13
C LYS A 543 -28.54 -97.14 -41.73
N ASP A 544 -28.90 -97.89 -40.70
CA ASP A 544 -28.67 -97.52 -39.30
C ASP A 544 -27.16 -97.34 -39.05
N LYS A 545 -26.34 -98.24 -39.62
CA LYS A 545 -24.87 -98.13 -39.59
C LYS A 545 -24.34 -96.91 -40.34
N ALA A 546 -24.98 -96.47 -41.43
CA ALA A 546 -24.61 -95.24 -42.13
C ALA A 546 -24.96 -93.99 -41.30
N GLN A 547 -26.17 -93.94 -40.73
CA GLN A 547 -26.60 -92.84 -39.85
C GLN A 547 -25.72 -92.72 -38.60
N LEU A 548 -25.29 -93.84 -38.01
CA LEU A 548 -24.33 -93.83 -36.89
C LEU A 548 -22.96 -93.25 -37.26
N LEU A 549 -22.51 -93.41 -38.51
CA LEU A 549 -21.26 -92.80 -38.99
C LEU A 549 -21.43 -91.30 -39.25
N GLU A 550 -22.55 -90.89 -39.85
CA GLU A 550 -22.91 -89.48 -40.05
C GLU A 550 -23.03 -88.73 -38.71
N MET A 551 -23.68 -89.34 -37.71
CA MET A 551 -23.70 -88.84 -36.33
C MET A 551 -22.30 -88.80 -35.72
N GLN A 552 -21.43 -89.78 -35.98
CA GLN A 552 -20.05 -89.79 -35.49
C GLN A 552 -19.21 -88.66 -36.12
N GLU A 553 -19.49 -88.25 -37.36
CA GLU A 553 -18.85 -87.11 -38.01
C GLU A 553 -19.36 -85.78 -37.47
N ALA A 554 -20.68 -85.60 -37.33
CA ALA A 554 -21.26 -84.43 -36.65
C ALA A 554 -20.73 -84.25 -35.21
N ILE A 555 -20.47 -85.34 -34.48
CA ILE A 555 -19.85 -85.29 -33.14
C ILE A 555 -18.36 -84.86 -33.20
N LYS A 556 -17.61 -85.20 -34.25
CA LYS A 556 -16.24 -84.69 -34.46
C LYS A 556 -16.27 -83.19 -34.74
N ASP A 557 -17.15 -82.74 -35.62
CA ASP A 557 -17.25 -81.33 -36.01
C ASP A 557 -17.69 -80.43 -34.84
N LEU A 558 -18.71 -80.86 -34.09
CA LEU A 558 -19.11 -80.19 -32.84
C LEU A 558 -17.97 -80.19 -31.80
N SER A 559 -17.13 -81.23 -31.76
CA SER A 559 -15.97 -81.29 -30.86
C SER A 559 -14.85 -80.34 -31.31
N ALA A 560 -14.64 -80.17 -32.61
CA ALA A 560 -13.70 -79.20 -33.18
C ALA A 560 -14.16 -77.76 -32.91
N ILE A 561 -15.43 -77.43 -33.17
CA ILE A 561 -16.03 -76.13 -32.86
C ILE A 561 -15.91 -75.82 -31.35
N ARG A 562 -16.13 -76.82 -30.48
CA ARG A 562 -15.94 -76.65 -29.03
C ARG A 562 -14.49 -76.38 -28.64
N ALA A 563 -13.52 -76.99 -29.32
CA ALA A 563 -12.10 -76.71 -29.11
C ALA A 563 -11.71 -75.28 -29.55
N ASP A 564 -12.18 -74.84 -30.72
CA ASP A 564 -11.95 -73.48 -31.22
C ASP A 564 -12.58 -72.40 -30.32
N LEU A 565 -13.78 -72.65 -29.79
CA LEU A 565 -14.42 -71.76 -28.82
C LEU A 565 -13.65 -71.72 -27.49
N ALA A 566 -13.10 -72.85 -27.03
CA ALA A 566 -12.24 -72.89 -25.84
C ALA A 566 -10.91 -72.14 -26.06
N ASN A 567 -10.30 -72.26 -27.24
CA ASN A 567 -9.10 -71.53 -27.62
C ASN A 567 -9.35 -70.02 -27.64
N LYS A 568 -10.40 -69.57 -28.34
CA LYS A 568 -10.81 -68.14 -28.38
C LYS A 568 -11.13 -67.59 -27.00
N LEU A 569 -11.78 -68.37 -26.13
CA LEU A 569 -12.02 -67.98 -24.73
C LEU A 569 -10.71 -67.82 -23.94
N ALA A 570 -9.73 -68.71 -24.15
CA ALA A 570 -8.41 -68.62 -23.53
C ALA A 570 -7.55 -67.47 -24.07
N GLU A 571 -7.78 -67.03 -25.31
CA GLU A 571 -7.18 -65.84 -25.93
C GLU A 571 -7.78 -64.55 -25.36
N GLU A 572 -9.11 -64.46 -25.31
CA GLU A 572 -9.82 -63.38 -24.62
C GLU A 572 -9.41 -63.24 -23.15
N GLN A 573 -9.25 -64.35 -22.42
CA GLN A 573 -8.76 -64.33 -21.04
C GLN A 573 -7.30 -63.88 -20.91
N ARG A 574 -6.45 -64.08 -21.93
CA ARG A 574 -5.09 -63.54 -21.98
C ARG A 574 -5.10 -62.05 -22.28
N ALA A 575 -5.81 -61.62 -23.33
CA ALA A 575 -5.96 -60.22 -23.69
C ALA A 575 -6.55 -59.38 -22.53
N ARG A 576 -7.57 -59.89 -21.82
CA ARG A 576 -8.13 -59.22 -20.63
C ARG A 576 -7.13 -59.07 -19.49
N LYS A 577 -6.26 -60.07 -19.25
CA LYS A 577 -5.20 -59.97 -18.23
C LYS A 577 -4.13 -58.95 -18.62
N GLU A 578 -3.77 -58.89 -19.90
CA GLU A 578 -2.85 -57.89 -20.44
C GLU A 578 -3.41 -56.47 -20.36
N VAL A 579 -4.67 -56.26 -20.76
CA VAL A 579 -5.36 -54.96 -20.60
C VAL A 579 -5.47 -54.56 -19.13
N LEU A 580 -5.78 -55.49 -18.21
CA LEU A 580 -5.79 -55.21 -16.77
C LEU A 580 -4.42 -54.81 -16.22
N LYS A 581 -3.34 -55.44 -16.71
CA LYS A 581 -1.96 -55.05 -16.36
C LYS A 581 -1.63 -53.67 -16.92
N ASN A 582 -1.94 -53.40 -18.19
CA ASN A 582 -1.69 -52.10 -18.81
C ASN A 582 -2.48 -50.98 -18.10
N LEU A 583 -3.68 -51.28 -17.60
CA LEU A 583 -4.45 -50.37 -16.75
C LEU A 583 -3.84 -50.17 -15.35
N SER A 584 -3.25 -51.20 -14.71
CA SER A 584 -2.52 -51.01 -13.45
C SER A 584 -1.24 -50.19 -13.64
N ASP A 585 -0.51 -50.44 -14.72
CA ASP A 585 0.76 -49.78 -15.01
C ASP A 585 0.51 -48.30 -15.39
N LEU A 586 -0.52 -48.00 -16.18
CA LEU A 586 -0.96 -46.62 -16.45
C LEU A 586 -1.49 -45.93 -15.19
N LYS A 587 -2.14 -46.66 -14.28
CA LYS A 587 -2.63 -46.10 -13.01
C LYS A 587 -1.47 -45.72 -12.08
N THR A 588 -0.44 -46.55 -11.94
CA THR A 588 0.75 -46.18 -11.15
C THR A 588 1.53 -45.03 -11.79
N GLN A 589 1.56 -44.96 -13.13
CA GLN A 589 2.12 -43.80 -13.84
C GLN A 589 1.32 -42.52 -13.54
N ALA A 590 -0.01 -42.56 -13.58
CA ALA A 590 -0.87 -41.42 -13.23
C ALA A 590 -0.65 -41.00 -11.76
N GLU A 591 -0.64 -41.95 -10.82
CA GLU A 591 -0.38 -41.68 -9.40
C GLU A 591 0.99 -41.02 -9.19
N SER A 592 2.05 -41.46 -9.90
CA SER A 592 3.36 -40.79 -9.85
C SER A 592 3.37 -39.37 -10.45
N LYS A 593 2.49 -39.07 -11.41
CA LYS A 593 2.34 -37.72 -11.98
C LYS A 593 1.50 -36.80 -11.11
N ASP A 594 0.50 -37.33 -10.41
CA ASP A 594 -0.20 -36.61 -9.36
C ASP A 594 0.76 -36.28 -8.19
N GLU A 595 1.68 -37.18 -7.83
CA GLU A 595 2.75 -36.91 -6.85
C GLU A 595 3.78 -35.86 -7.34
N GLU A 596 4.24 -35.93 -8.60
CA GLU A 596 5.10 -34.88 -9.19
C GLU A 596 4.40 -33.51 -9.19
N THR A 597 3.14 -33.42 -9.61
CA THR A 597 2.40 -32.15 -9.60
C THR A 597 2.14 -31.66 -8.17
N ALA A 598 1.90 -32.56 -7.21
CA ALA A 598 1.76 -32.19 -5.80
C ALA A 598 3.05 -31.60 -5.20
N THR A 599 4.23 -32.14 -5.54
CA THR A 599 5.51 -31.57 -5.08
C THR A 599 5.80 -30.22 -5.74
N ILE A 600 5.53 -30.05 -7.04
CA ILE A 600 5.63 -28.76 -7.73
C ILE A 600 4.67 -27.72 -7.12
N ILE A 601 3.42 -28.11 -6.82
CA ILE A 601 2.43 -27.24 -6.15
C ILE A 601 2.86 -26.89 -4.72
N ALA A 602 3.52 -27.81 -4.00
CA ALA A 602 4.08 -27.52 -2.68
C ALA A 602 5.26 -26.54 -2.75
N GLN A 603 6.16 -26.70 -3.71
CA GLN A 603 7.29 -25.78 -3.92
C GLN A 603 6.81 -24.38 -4.34
N LEU A 604 5.89 -24.26 -5.30
CA LEU A 604 5.33 -22.97 -5.73
C LEU A 604 4.56 -22.25 -4.59
N LYS A 605 3.96 -23.00 -3.65
CA LYS A 605 3.42 -22.41 -2.42
C LYS A 605 4.54 -21.89 -1.51
N LEU A 606 5.59 -22.67 -1.29
CA LEU A 606 6.72 -22.26 -0.45
C LEU A 606 7.41 -21.00 -1.01
N GLU A 607 7.61 -20.93 -2.33
CA GLU A 607 8.18 -19.75 -3.02
C GLU A 607 7.27 -18.52 -2.86
N ARG A 608 5.95 -18.67 -3.09
CA ARG A 608 4.96 -17.62 -2.82
C ARG A 608 5.00 -17.17 -1.35
N ASP A 609 5.12 -18.12 -0.42
CA ASP A 609 5.07 -17.87 1.02
C ASP A 609 6.43 -17.38 1.58
N VAL A 610 7.51 -17.47 0.80
CA VAL A 610 8.74 -16.68 0.99
C VAL A 610 8.51 -15.25 0.53
N HIS A 611 8.08 -15.04 -0.71
CA HIS A 611 7.86 -13.69 -1.26
C HIS A 611 6.82 -12.88 -0.47
N GLN A 612 5.78 -13.53 0.08
CA GLN A 612 4.82 -12.90 0.97
C GLN A 612 5.49 -12.34 2.25
N ARG A 613 6.41 -13.10 2.86
CA ARG A 613 7.19 -12.64 4.02
C ARG A 613 8.18 -11.55 3.65
N GLU A 614 8.88 -11.68 2.52
CA GLU A 614 9.79 -10.63 2.02
C GLU A 614 9.05 -9.31 1.79
N LEU A 615 7.81 -9.35 1.29
CA LEU A 615 6.95 -8.17 1.14
C LEU A 615 6.47 -7.61 2.50
N GLU A 616 6.18 -8.46 3.49
CA GLU A 616 5.82 -8.05 4.85
C GLU A 616 7.01 -7.43 5.62
N ASP A 617 8.21 -7.98 5.47
CA ASP A 617 9.48 -7.45 6.00
C ASP A 617 9.84 -6.11 5.34
N LEU A 618 9.71 -6.00 4.00
CA LEU A 618 9.90 -4.73 3.30
C LEU A 618 8.84 -3.68 3.70
N THR A 619 7.59 -4.09 3.89
CA THR A 619 6.51 -3.18 4.31
C THR A 619 6.71 -2.68 5.75
N SER A 620 7.08 -3.56 6.68
CA SER A 620 7.36 -3.18 8.07
C SER A 620 8.64 -2.34 8.19
N SER A 621 9.67 -2.65 7.41
CA SER A 621 10.88 -1.81 7.27
C SER A 621 10.54 -0.40 6.74
N LEU A 622 9.76 -0.31 5.66
CA LEU A 622 9.29 0.96 5.10
C LEU A 622 8.42 1.75 6.11
N GLN A 623 7.55 1.09 6.86
CA GLN A 623 6.79 1.72 7.95
C GLN A 623 7.72 2.21 9.06
N SER A 624 8.75 1.45 9.45
CA SER A 624 9.76 1.88 10.43
C SER A 624 10.57 3.09 9.97
N VAL A 625 10.95 3.14 8.68
CA VAL A 625 11.62 4.31 8.10
C VAL A 625 10.68 5.51 8.05
N LYS A 626 9.40 5.30 7.70
CA LYS A 626 8.39 6.36 7.70
C LYS A 626 8.14 6.94 9.09
N THR A 627 8.00 6.11 10.13
CA THR A 627 7.79 6.60 11.51
C THR A 627 9.03 7.30 12.05
N LYS A 628 10.24 6.83 11.74
CA LYS A 628 11.50 7.54 12.06
C LYS A 628 11.60 8.88 11.34
N HIS A 629 11.19 8.97 10.07
CA HIS A 629 11.20 10.23 9.33
C HIS A 629 10.19 11.23 9.89
N GLU A 630 8.97 10.77 10.21
CA GLU A 630 7.94 11.57 10.91
C GLU A 630 8.44 12.05 12.28
N GLN A 631 9.07 11.19 13.08
CA GLN A 631 9.70 11.55 14.35
C GLN A 631 10.79 12.63 14.15
N ASN A 632 11.70 12.45 13.18
CA ASN A 632 12.74 13.43 12.87
C ASN A 632 12.14 14.78 12.43
N ILE A 633 11.03 14.79 11.67
CA ILE A 633 10.31 16.01 11.31
C ILE A 633 9.69 16.67 12.55
N GLN A 634 9.06 15.89 13.44
CA GLN A 634 8.47 16.41 14.67
C GLN A 634 9.52 16.97 15.63
N GLU A 635 10.70 16.34 15.74
CA GLU A 635 11.84 16.84 16.52
C GLU A 635 12.44 18.10 15.90
N LEU A 636 12.64 18.14 14.58
CA LEU A 636 13.10 19.35 13.87
C LEU A 636 12.10 20.51 14.02
N MET A 637 10.80 20.24 13.91
CA MET A 637 9.74 21.23 14.15
C MET A 637 9.69 21.68 15.63
N LYS A 638 10.05 20.82 16.58
CA LYS A 638 10.22 21.18 17.99
C LYS A 638 11.47 22.04 18.21
N HIS A 639 12.56 21.78 17.48
CA HIS A 639 13.77 22.60 17.46
C HIS A 639 13.47 24.01 16.93
N PHE A 640 12.89 24.13 15.72
CA PHE A 640 12.52 25.43 15.14
C PHE A 640 11.51 26.20 16.00
N LYS A 641 10.56 25.53 16.68
CA LYS A 641 9.67 26.18 17.65
C LYS A 641 10.41 26.73 18.87
N LYS A 642 11.44 26.02 19.35
CA LYS A 642 12.32 26.46 20.44
C LYS A 642 13.20 27.62 20.01
N GLU A 643 13.91 27.52 18.89
CA GLU A 643 14.75 28.61 18.35
C GLU A 643 13.92 29.87 18.08
N LYS A 644 12.69 29.71 17.57
CA LYS A 644 11.76 30.83 17.41
C LYS A 644 11.37 31.47 18.76
N SER A 645 11.02 30.68 19.78
CA SER A 645 10.65 31.26 21.08
C SER A 645 11.86 31.88 21.79
N GLU A 646 13.05 31.34 21.60
CA GLU A 646 14.32 31.92 22.05
C GLU A 646 14.64 33.22 21.31
N ALA A 647 14.49 33.30 19.98
CA ALA A 647 14.63 34.55 19.22
C ALA A 647 13.59 35.60 19.66
N GLU A 648 12.35 35.20 19.91
CA GLU A 648 11.31 36.07 20.46
C GLU A 648 11.63 36.52 21.90
N ASN A 649 12.30 35.70 22.71
CA ASN A 649 12.82 36.10 24.02
C ASN A 649 13.90 37.18 23.88
N HIS A 650 14.91 36.98 23.02
CA HIS A 650 15.97 37.97 22.76
C HIS A 650 15.40 39.29 22.20
N ILE A 651 14.40 39.23 21.31
CA ILE A 651 13.71 40.42 20.81
C ILE A 651 12.93 41.13 21.94
N ARG A 652 12.44 40.40 22.95
CA ARG A 652 11.78 40.98 24.14
C ARG A 652 12.77 41.61 25.12
N THR A 653 13.95 41.02 25.36
CA THR A 653 14.99 41.63 26.21
C THR A 653 15.59 42.88 25.56
N LEU A 654 15.98 42.81 24.28
CA LEU A 654 16.47 43.98 23.52
C LEU A 654 15.46 45.13 23.47
N LYS A 655 14.15 44.84 23.49
CA LYS A 655 13.10 45.86 23.61
C LYS A 655 13.01 46.48 25.01
N ALA A 656 13.24 45.71 26.07
CA ALA A 656 13.30 46.22 27.44
C ALA A 656 14.56 47.09 27.64
N GLU A 657 15.73 46.58 27.26
CA GLU A 657 17.01 47.30 27.26
C GLU A 657 16.88 48.62 26.48
N SER A 658 16.31 48.60 25.27
CA SER A 658 16.07 49.81 24.47
C SER A 658 15.01 50.76 25.06
N LEU A 659 14.18 50.33 26.03
CA LEU A 659 13.29 51.22 26.79
C LEU A 659 13.99 51.81 28.02
N GLU A 660 14.87 51.03 28.66
CA GLU A 660 15.75 51.50 29.73
C GLU A 660 16.73 52.55 29.22
N ASP A 661 17.40 52.32 28.08
CA ASP A 661 18.25 53.30 27.38
C ASP A 661 17.48 54.59 27.03
N LYS A 662 16.23 54.47 26.58
CA LYS A 662 15.38 55.65 26.32
C LYS A 662 15.01 56.40 27.60
N ASN A 663 15.01 55.74 28.75
CA ASN A 663 14.71 56.36 30.03
C ASN A 663 15.97 56.96 30.68
N THR A 664 17.14 56.31 30.60
CA THR A 664 18.43 56.91 30.99
C THR A 664 18.74 58.12 30.12
N ALA A 665 18.52 58.05 28.80
CA ALA A 665 18.67 59.19 27.88
C ALA A 665 17.75 60.38 28.26
N LYS A 666 16.48 60.13 28.63
CA LYS A 666 15.59 61.19 29.16
C LYS A 666 16.13 61.78 30.47
N VAL A 667 16.62 60.95 31.39
CA VAL A 667 17.22 61.42 32.65
C VAL A 667 18.45 62.29 32.38
N HIS A 668 19.31 61.90 31.44
CA HIS A 668 20.47 62.69 31.03
C HIS A 668 20.08 63.99 30.30
N LEU A 669 19.04 64.00 29.46
CA LEU A 669 18.50 65.24 28.88
C LEU A 669 17.99 66.18 29.97
N CYS A 670 17.20 65.69 30.94
CA CYS A 670 16.75 66.48 32.08
C CYS A 670 17.89 66.94 33.01
N GLN A 671 19.05 66.25 33.01
CA GLN A 671 20.28 66.72 33.70
C GLN A 671 20.97 67.83 32.89
N LEU A 672 21.10 67.68 31.58
CA LEU A 672 21.67 68.68 30.68
C LEU A 672 20.82 69.97 30.66
N GLU A 673 19.50 69.88 30.70
CA GLU A 673 18.61 71.03 30.84
C GLU A 673 18.79 71.77 32.17
N LYS A 674 18.99 71.04 33.28
CA LYS A 674 19.30 71.63 34.59
C LYS A 674 20.66 72.34 34.59
N LEU A 675 21.68 71.74 33.97
CA LEU A 675 23.01 72.34 33.81
C LEU A 675 22.95 73.57 32.89
N ARG A 676 22.23 73.49 31.76
CA ARG A 676 22.00 74.62 30.86
C ARG A 676 21.33 75.78 31.60
N ALA A 677 20.25 75.52 32.33
CA ALA A 677 19.59 76.54 33.13
C ALA A 677 20.48 77.10 34.28
N GLN A 678 21.50 76.36 34.74
CA GLN A 678 22.53 76.92 35.64
C GLN A 678 23.50 77.84 34.88
N CYS A 679 23.98 77.44 33.69
CA CYS A 679 24.82 78.27 32.83
C CYS A 679 24.10 79.56 32.39
N ASP A 680 22.81 79.47 32.03
CA ASP A 680 21.98 80.61 31.63
C ASP A 680 21.85 81.60 32.80
N ARG A 681 21.53 81.14 34.02
CA ARG A 681 21.51 82.00 35.23
C ARG A 681 22.87 82.63 35.55
N LEU A 682 23.96 81.85 35.49
CA LEU A 682 25.32 82.39 35.71
C LEU A 682 25.69 83.44 34.64
N THR A 683 25.13 83.34 33.43
CA THR A 683 25.31 84.33 32.36
C THR A 683 24.46 85.58 32.62
N GLU A 684 23.22 85.43 33.09
CA GLU A 684 22.37 86.54 33.54
C GLU A 684 23.03 87.29 34.71
N GLU A 685 23.51 86.58 35.73
CA GLU A 685 24.28 87.13 36.86
C GLU A 685 25.55 87.85 36.39
N LEU A 686 26.31 87.28 35.45
CA LEU A 686 27.50 87.92 34.89
C LEU A 686 27.15 89.22 34.13
N THR A 687 26.11 89.21 33.29
CA THR A 687 25.69 90.41 32.56
C THR A 687 25.08 91.48 33.48
N GLN A 688 24.41 91.09 34.57
CA GLN A 688 23.99 92.04 35.62
C GLN A 688 25.21 92.68 36.28
N ASN A 689 26.19 91.89 36.72
CA ASN A 689 27.43 92.38 37.33
C ASN A 689 28.21 93.30 36.37
N GLU A 690 28.31 92.96 35.08
CA GLU A 690 28.87 93.86 34.07
C GLU A 690 28.10 95.18 33.96
N ASN A 691 26.77 95.13 33.96
CA ASN A 691 25.93 96.32 33.81
C ASN A 691 25.95 97.21 35.06
N GLU A 692 26.13 96.63 36.24
CA GLU A 692 26.42 97.37 37.48
C GLU A 692 27.83 97.98 37.47
N ASN A 693 28.83 97.24 36.98
CA ASN A 693 30.19 97.76 36.77
C ASN A 693 30.22 98.92 35.75
N LYS A 694 29.47 98.82 34.65
CA LYS A 694 29.25 99.92 33.67
C LYS A 694 28.58 101.14 34.33
N LYS A 695 27.53 100.94 35.15
CA LYS A 695 26.91 102.03 35.95
C LYS A 695 27.89 102.67 36.94
N LEU A 696 28.74 101.89 37.61
CA LEU A 696 29.76 102.39 38.53
C LEU A 696 30.86 103.17 37.79
N LYS A 697 31.31 102.72 36.61
CA LYS A 697 32.25 103.45 35.75
C LYS A 697 31.68 104.79 35.29
N LEU A 698 30.41 104.85 34.91
CA LEU A 698 29.73 106.11 34.56
C LEU A 698 29.62 107.07 35.76
N LYS A 699 29.31 106.56 36.96
CA LYS A 699 29.34 107.37 38.19
C LYS A 699 30.74 107.88 38.52
N TYR A 700 31.77 107.04 38.39
CA TYR A 700 33.16 107.41 38.60
C TYR A 700 33.60 108.50 37.61
N GLN A 701 33.28 108.35 36.32
CA GLN A 701 33.59 109.37 35.31
C GLN A 701 32.87 110.69 35.62
N SER A 702 31.57 110.67 35.94
CA SER A 702 30.84 111.91 36.28
C SER A 702 31.39 112.60 37.54
N LEU A 703 31.86 111.85 38.54
CA LEU A 703 32.56 112.41 39.70
C LEU A 703 33.94 112.96 39.32
N LYS A 704 34.66 112.31 38.41
CA LYS A 704 35.92 112.82 37.87
C LYS A 704 35.71 114.12 37.10
N ASP A 705 34.71 114.19 36.24
CA ASP A 705 34.36 115.38 35.45
C ASP A 705 34.02 116.56 36.38
N GLN A 706 33.25 116.31 37.45
CA GLN A 706 32.96 117.30 38.50
C GLN A 706 34.21 117.76 39.27
N LEU A 707 35.17 116.87 39.51
CA LEU A 707 36.44 117.22 40.15
C LEU A 707 37.33 118.05 39.21
N GLU A 708 37.46 117.68 37.94
CA GLU A 708 38.17 118.48 36.93
C GLU A 708 37.49 119.85 36.71
N GLU A 709 36.16 119.93 36.82
CA GLU A 709 35.43 121.20 36.78
C GLU A 709 35.69 122.04 38.03
N LYS A 710 35.78 121.44 39.22
CA LYS A 710 36.17 122.15 40.45
C LYS A 710 37.63 122.61 40.42
N GLU A 711 38.54 121.81 39.87
CA GLU A 711 39.94 122.19 39.64
C GLU A 711 40.05 123.40 38.70
N LYS A 712 39.24 123.42 37.61
CA LYS A 712 39.13 124.59 36.73
C LYS A 712 38.62 125.83 37.48
N HIS A 713 37.57 125.70 38.29
CA HIS A 713 37.07 126.82 39.12
C HIS A 713 38.17 127.35 40.06
N ILE A 714 38.86 126.46 40.79
CA ILE A 714 39.97 126.82 41.68
C ILE A 714 41.07 127.54 40.91
N SER A 715 41.48 127.05 39.73
CA SER A 715 42.51 127.72 38.92
C SER A 715 42.08 129.13 38.45
N THR A 716 40.79 129.34 38.15
CA THR A 716 40.27 130.68 37.82
C THR A 716 40.19 131.60 39.04
N GLU A 717 39.92 131.06 40.23
CA GLU A 717 39.99 131.78 41.50
C GLU A 717 41.44 132.13 41.86
N GLU A 718 42.40 131.23 41.66
CA GLU A 718 43.84 131.49 41.81
C GLU A 718 44.37 132.53 40.83
N GLU A 719 43.87 132.58 39.60
CA GLU A 719 44.17 133.67 38.67
C GLU A 719 43.50 134.99 39.08
N HIS A 720 42.27 134.97 39.60
CA HIS A 720 41.63 136.17 40.14
C HIS A 720 42.40 136.72 41.36
N LEU A 721 42.84 135.82 42.25
CA LEU A 721 43.70 136.15 43.38
C LEU A 721 45.05 136.71 42.92
N ARG A 722 45.70 136.13 41.89
CA ARG A 722 46.92 136.71 41.30
C ARG A 722 46.70 138.12 40.74
N ARG A 723 45.63 138.36 39.98
CA ARG A 723 45.27 139.71 39.50
C ARG A 723 45.00 140.70 40.64
N MET A 724 44.38 140.24 41.73
CA MET A 724 44.21 141.05 42.95
C MET A 724 45.54 141.31 43.66
N GLU A 725 46.44 140.33 43.73
CA GLU A 725 47.76 140.45 44.34
C GLU A 725 48.65 141.42 43.56
N GLU A 726 48.61 141.35 42.23
CA GLU A 726 49.24 142.31 41.31
C GLU A 726 48.69 143.72 41.49
N ALA A 727 47.36 143.90 41.56
CA ALA A 727 46.74 145.20 41.86
C ALA A 727 47.09 145.72 43.27
N ARG A 728 47.18 144.83 44.26
CA ARG A 728 47.61 145.14 45.63
C ARG A 728 49.07 145.59 45.69
N LEU A 729 49.94 145.00 44.86
CA LEU A 729 51.33 145.41 44.69
C LEU A 729 51.42 146.77 43.99
N GLN A 730 50.67 146.99 42.90
CA GLN A 730 50.60 148.30 42.23
C GLN A 730 50.11 149.42 43.17
N LEU A 731 49.10 149.16 43.99
CA LEU A 731 48.64 150.10 45.02
C LEU A 731 49.68 150.30 46.13
N LYS A 732 50.44 149.27 46.50
CA LYS A 732 51.55 149.39 47.45
C LYS A 732 52.68 150.26 46.90
N ASP A 733 53.04 150.10 45.63
CA ASP A 733 54.08 150.89 44.98
C ASP A 733 53.64 152.36 44.81
N GLN A 734 52.36 152.60 44.51
CA GLN A 734 51.77 153.95 44.52
C GLN A 734 51.82 154.60 45.91
N LEU A 735 51.51 153.85 46.97
CA LEU A 735 51.66 154.32 48.36
C LEU A 735 53.13 154.64 48.67
N LEU A 736 54.06 153.79 48.25
CA LEU A 736 55.51 154.00 48.44
C LEU A 736 56.01 155.27 47.73
N CYS A 737 55.52 155.56 46.51
CA CYS A 737 55.77 156.84 45.86
C CYS A 737 55.24 158.02 46.68
N LEU A 738 53.99 157.97 47.14
CA LEU A 738 53.37 159.02 47.97
C LEU A 738 54.07 159.18 49.34
N GLU A 739 54.64 158.11 49.91
CA GLU A 739 55.48 158.16 51.11
C GLU A 739 56.80 158.90 50.82
N THR A 740 57.49 158.58 49.71
CA THR A 740 58.73 159.32 49.33
C THR A 740 58.48 160.79 48.96
N GLU A 741 57.31 161.12 48.40
CA GLU A 741 56.89 162.51 48.19
C GLU A 741 56.66 163.23 49.53
N GLN A 742 56.02 162.58 50.51
CA GLN A 742 55.84 163.13 51.86
C GLN A 742 57.19 163.31 52.59
N GLU A 743 58.10 162.34 52.54
CA GLU A 743 59.45 162.48 53.10
C GLU A 743 60.24 163.62 52.45
N SER A 744 60.11 163.79 51.13
CA SER A 744 60.71 164.92 50.40
C SER A 744 60.13 166.26 50.86
N ILE A 745 58.80 166.38 50.97
CA ILE A 745 58.12 167.58 51.46
C ILE A 745 58.55 167.92 52.89
N LEU A 746 58.56 166.93 53.80
CA LEU A 746 59.04 167.09 55.18
C LEU A 746 60.52 167.50 55.23
N GLY A 747 61.35 166.95 54.33
CA GLY A 747 62.76 167.29 54.18
C GLY A 747 63.04 168.67 53.55
N VAL A 748 62.04 169.32 52.94
CA VAL A 748 62.06 170.75 52.56
C VAL A 748 61.62 171.60 53.75
N ILE A 749 60.45 171.29 54.33
CA ILE A 749 59.88 171.99 55.49
C ILE A 749 60.88 172.07 56.66
N GLY A 750 61.61 170.99 56.96
CA GLY A 750 62.64 170.99 57.99
C GLY A 750 63.77 172.01 57.76
N LYS A 751 64.20 172.19 56.50
CA LYS A 751 65.26 173.16 56.13
C LYS A 751 64.76 174.61 56.21
N GLU A 752 63.49 174.83 55.86
CA GLU A 752 62.84 176.14 55.98
C GLU A 752 62.61 176.53 57.44
N ILE A 753 62.24 175.56 58.30
CA ILE A 753 62.15 175.74 59.76
C ILE A 753 63.53 176.08 60.35
N ASP A 754 64.60 175.36 60.01
CA ASP A 754 65.95 175.64 60.50
C ASP A 754 66.50 177.02 60.06
N ALA A 755 66.06 177.51 58.89
CA ALA A 755 66.34 178.88 58.46
C ALA A 755 65.54 179.91 59.28
N ALA A 756 64.24 179.68 59.45
CA ALA A 756 63.34 180.55 60.22
C ALA A 756 63.74 180.64 61.72
N CYS A 757 64.12 179.53 62.34
CA CYS A 757 64.51 179.49 63.76
C CYS A 757 65.77 180.31 64.07
N LYS A 758 66.60 180.66 63.07
CA LYS A 758 67.72 181.60 63.23
C LYS A 758 67.31 183.07 63.12
N THR A 759 66.21 183.37 62.41
CA THR A 759 65.67 184.75 62.31
C THR A 759 64.68 185.08 63.41
N PHE A 760 63.89 184.12 63.91
CA PHE A 760 62.87 184.31 64.94
C PHE A 760 63.40 184.34 66.40
N SER A 761 64.71 184.54 66.61
CA SER A 761 65.28 184.76 67.96
C SER A 761 65.06 186.19 68.50
N ARG A 762 64.29 187.02 67.80
CA ARG A 762 63.75 188.30 68.27
C ARG A 762 62.29 188.41 67.82
N GLU A 763 61.39 188.62 68.79
CA GLU A 763 59.95 188.92 68.61
C GLU A 763 59.11 187.79 67.94
N SER A 764 57.84 187.54 68.31
CA SER A 764 57.04 188.00 69.47
C SER A 764 55.89 187.00 69.74
N MET A 765 55.04 187.26 70.74
CA MET A 765 54.09 186.33 71.36
C MET A 765 52.61 186.59 70.98
N GLU A 766 51.85 185.59 70.46
CA GLU A 766 50.40 185.27 70.79
C GLU A 766 49.58 184.36 69.80
N LYS A 767 48.66 183.48 70.34
CA LYS A 767 47.30 183.00 69.86
C LYS A 767 46.96 181.71 68.98
N LEU A 768 46.52 180.59 69.64
CA LEU A 768 45.18 179.83 69.64
C LEU A 768 44.51 178.87 68.51
N LYS A 769 44.29 177.53 68.80
CA LYS A 769 43.00 176.64 68.92
C LYS A 769 42.23 175.81 67.76
N VAL A 770 41.48 174.64 68.04
CA VAL A 770 40.29 173.85 67.34
C VAL A 770 40.47 172.29 66.89
N PHE A 771 39.61 171.20 66.63
CA PHE A 771 38.16 170.58 66.76
C PHE A 771 37.98 168.95 66.74
N SER A 772 36.80 168.25 66.42
CA SER A 772 36.46 166.72 66.61
C SER A 772 35.11 166.05 65.96
N SER A 773 34.71 164.70 66.05
CA SER A 773 33.30 163.99 65.97
C SER A 773 33.10 162.38 65.72
N GLY A 774 31.90 161.68 65.92
CA GLY A 774 31.47 160.25 65.43
C GLY A 774 30.23 159.37 66.05
N SER A 775 29.61 158.29 65.41
CA SER A 775 28.45 157.33 65.85
C SER A 775 28.06 156.09 64.87
N ASP A 776 27.10 155.06 64.89
CA ASP A 776 26.12 154.19 65.73
C ASP A 776 25.35 152.96 64.94
N ILE A 777 24.46 152.03 65.52
CA ILE A 777 23.29 151.12 64.99
C ILE A 777 23.15 149.51 65.27
N ASN A 778 21.92 148.83 65.31
CA ASN A 778 21.61 147.32 65.50
C ASN A 778 20.14 146.70 65.10
N TYR A 779 19.80 145.34 65.15
CA TYR A 779 18.47 144.63 64.83
C TYR A 779 18.09 143.16 65.44
N ASP A 780 16.96 142.43 65.06
CA ASP A 780 16.32 141.15 65.65
C ASP A 780 15.53 140.10 64.69
N PRO A 781 15.16 138.79 65.02
CA PRO A 781 14.74 137.70 64.04
C PRO A 781 13.69 136.48 64.22
N HIS A 782 12.87 136.22 65.27
CA HIS A 782 12.57 134.82 65.86
C HIS A 782 11.66 133.60 65.29
N ARG A 783 10.49 133.68 64.60
CA ARG A 783 9.19 132.89 64.81
C ARG A 783 8.88 131.31 64.75
N TRP A 784 9.54 130.35 64.05
CA TRP A 784 8.94 129.18 63.26
C TRP A 784 8.32 127.82 63.83
N LEU A 785 8.65 127.29 65.02
CA LEU A 785 8.70 125.80 65.25
C LEU A 785 7.39 124.94 65.34
N ALA A 786 6.18 125.50 65.46
CA ALA A 786 5.03 124.76 66.03
C ALA A 786 4.25 123.83 65.08
N GLU A 787 4.16 124.14 63.78
CA GLU A 787 3.17 123.52 62.87
C GLU A 787 3.53 122.10 62.40
N SER A 788 4.79 121.67 62.55
CA SER A 788 5.29 120.42 61.97
C SER A 788 4.83 119.15 62.71
N LYS A 789 4.38 119.26 63.97
CA LYS A 789 4.21 118.09 64.87
C LYS A 789 2.96 117.25 64.60
N THR A 790 1.83 117.87 64.23
CA THR A 790 0.51 117.20 64.24
C THR A 790 0.25 116.29 63.05
N LYS A 791 0.88 116.53 61.88
CA LYS A 791 0.58 115.78 60.64
C LYS A 791 1.05 114.33 60.64
N LEU A 792 2.10 113.99 61.40
CA LEU A 792 2.70 112.65 61.40
C LEU A 792 1.86 111.60 62.13
N GLN A 793 0.98 111.99 63.05
CA GLN A 793 0.31 111.04 63.95
C GLN A 793 -0.87 110.27 63.29
N TRP A 794 -1.44 110.78 62.20
CA TRP A 794 -2.62 110.18 61.57
C TRP A 794 -2.33 108.96 60.69
N LEU A 795 -1.18 108.94 60.00
CA LEU A 795 -0.83 107.90 59.02
C LEU A 795 -0.55 106.51 59.64
N CYS A 796 -0.30 106.43 60.95
CA CYS A 796 0.12 105.22 61.64
C CYS A 796 -1.04 104.25 61.97
N GLU A 797 -2.28 104.72 62.00
CA GLU A 797 -3.45 103.92 62.39
C GLU A 797 -4.07 103.16 61.19
N GLU A 798 -4.23 103.82 60.05
CA GLU A 798 -4.83 103.27 58.81
C GLU A 798 -4.12 101.99 58.31
N LEU A 799 -2.80 101.88 58.51
CA LEU A 799 -2.02 100.70 58.11
C LEU A 799 -2.39 99.44 58.89
N LYS A 800 -2.73 99.56 60.18
CA LYS A 800 -2.99 98.42 61.07
C LYS A 800 -4.28 97.67 60.70
N GLU A 801 -5.27 98.38 60.17
CA GLU A 801 -6.60 97.80 59.92
C GLU A 801 -6.68 97.00 58.59
N ARG A 802 -5.71 97.17 57.68
CA ARG A 802 -5.60 96.30 56.49
C ARG A 802 -4.98 94.95 56.84
N GLU A 803 -3.93 94.92 57.65
CA GLU A 803 -3.17 93.70 57.98
C GLU A 803 -4.08 92.62 58.63
N ASN A 804 -5.01 93.04 59.48
CA ASN A 804 -5.90 92.12 60.19
C ASN A 804 -6.98 91.48 59.29
N ARG A 805 -7.44 92.18 58.24
CA ARG A 805 -8.43 91.63 57.29
C ARG A 805 -7.86 90.50 56.44
N GLU A 806 -6.58 90.59 56.07
CA GLU A 806 -5.92 89.58 55.25
C GLU A 806 -5.70 88.25 56.00
N LYS A 807 -5.42 88.32 57.30
CA LYS A 807 -5.17 87.14 58.15
C LYS A 807 -6.37 86.20 58.23
N SER A 808 -7.59 86.73 58.30
CA SER A 808 -8.82 85.91 58.38
C SER A 808 -9.06 85.08 57.11
N LEU A 809 -8.95 85.69 55.92
CA LEU A 809 -9.20 85.03 54.64
C LEU A 809 -8.22 83.86 54.38
N ARG A 810 -6.98 83.97 54.87
CA ARG A 810 -5.97 82.90 54.79
C ARG A 810 -6.35 81.66 55.65
N HIS A 811 -7.12 81.85 56.73
CA HIS A 811 -7.55 80.75 57.60
C HIS A 811 -8.67 79.92 56.97
N GLU A 812 -9.72 80.56 56.45
CA GLU A 812 -10.87 79.89 55.81
C GLU A 812 -10.45 79.03 54.61
N LEU A 813 -9.58 79.56 53.74
CA LEU A 813 -9.06 78.84 52.58
C LEU A 813 -8.23 77.59 52.96
N THR A 814 -7.64 77.58 54.16
CA THR A 814 -6.92 76.42 54.69
C THR A 814 -7.87 75.31 55.15
N LEU A 815 -9.03 75.67 55.74
CA LEU A 815 -10.03 74.72 56.22
C LEU A 815 -10.68 73.91 55.07
N CYS A 816 -11.09 74.59 53.99
CA CYS A 816 -11.68 73.92 52.82
C CYS A 816 -10.71 72.91 52.17
N ARG A 817 -9.40 73.20 52.19
CA ARG A 817 -8.34 72.30 51.70
C ARG A 817 -8.07 71.10 52.60
N GLN A 818 -8.60 71.06 53.83
CA GLN A 818 -8.57 69.85 54.66
C GLN A 818 -9.80 68.98 54.38
N GLN A 819 -10.99 69.58 54.32
CA GLN A 819 -12.24 68.85 54.04
C GLN A 819 -12.19 68.04 52.73
N LEU A 820 -11.59 68.59 51.67
CA LEU A 820 -11.42 67.88 50.39
C LEU A 820 -10.50 66.64 50.48
N ARG A 821 -9.45 66.67 51.30
CA ARG A 821 -8.53 65.53 51.46
C ARG A 821 -9.17 64.38 52.24
N ASN A 822 -9.89 64.70 53.32
CA ASN A 822 -10.66 63.71 54.06
C ASN A 822 -11.71 63.01 53.18
N LEU A 823 -12.28 63.69 52.18
CA LEU A 823 -13.23 63.08 51.23
C LEU A 823 -12.57 62.15 50.19
N THR A 824 -11.33 62.42 49.75
CA THR A 824 -10.58 61.52 48.87
C THR A 824 -10.09 60.27 49.62
N GLU A 825 -9.53 60.44 50.82
CA GLU A 825 -9.05 59.34 51.67
C GLU A 825 -10.19 58.35 52.02
N ASN A 826 -11.40 58.87 52.28
CA ASN A 826 -12.60 58.03 52.49
C ASN A 826 -13.02 57.25 51.22
N LYS A 827 -12.84 57.81 50.02
CA LYS A 827 -13.20 57.10 48.77
C LYS A 827 -12.16 56.08 48.33
N GLU A 828 -10.89 56.34 48.59
CA GLU A 828 -9.80 55.37 48.38
C GLU A 828 -9.95 54.15 49.30
N SER A 829 -10.32 54.36 50.57
CA SER A 829 -10.59 53.27 51.53
C SER A 829 -11.88 52.50 51.25
N GLU A 830 -12.95 53.16 50.78
CA GLU A 830 -14.14 52.46 50.24
C GLU A 830 -13.77 51.54 49.06
N LEU A 831 -13.02 52.05 48.07
CA LEU A 831 -12.59 51.26 46.91
C LEU A 831 -11.70 50.08 47.29
N GLN A 832 -10.75 50.26 48.20
CA GLN A 832 -9.91 49.16 48.69
C GLN A 832 -10.78 48.06 49.32
N SER A 833 -11.78 48.41 50.14
CA SER A 833 -12.68 47.43 50.78
C SER A 833 -13.49 46.59 49.78
N LEU A 834 -13.75 47.12 48.59
CA LEU A 834 -14.44 46.42 47.50
C LEU A 834 -13.49 45.48 46.73
N PHE A 835 -12.24 45.88 46.47
CA PHE A 835 -11.23 44.98 45.88
C PHE A 835 -10.96 43.78 46.79
N ASP A 836 -10.72 44.05 48.07
CA ASP A 836 -10.66 43.07 49.16
C ASP A 836 -11.86 42.09 49.19
N GLN A 837 -13.05 42.54 48.78
CA GLN A 837 -14.26 41.71 48.73
C GLN A 837 -14.31 40.84 47.46
N ILE A 838 -13.84 41.37 46.32
CA ILE A 838 -13.75 40.64 45.05
C ILE A 838 -12.71 39.51 45.15
N GLU A 839 -11.51 39.78 45.67
CA GLU A 839 -10.46 38.75 45.81
C GLU A 839 -10.92 37.55 46.66
N ARG A 840 -11.72 37.80 47.71
CA ARG A 840 -12.31 36.74 48.55
C ARG A 840 -13.38 35.93 47.81
N GLN A 841 -14.13 36.55 46.88
CA GLN A 841 -15.08 35.83 46.03
C GLN A 841 -14.37 35.00 44.97
N GLU A 842 -13.28 35.50 44.39
CA GLU A 842 -12.44 34.74 43.45
C GLU A 842 -11.79 33.53 44.12
N GLN A 843 -11.24 33.69 45.33
CA GLN A 843 -10.70 32.58 46.12
C GLN A 843 -11.75 31.50 46.43
N LEU A 844 -12.98 31.88 46.82
CA LEU A 844 -14.08 30.95 47.04
C LEU A 844 -14.51 30.21 45.75
N LEU A 845 -14.46 30.88 44.59
CA LEU A 845 -14.71 30.24 43.29
C LEU A 845 -13.60 29.25 42.91
N GLU A 846 -12.34 29.59 43.17
CA GLU A 846 -11.21 28.66 42.99
C GLU A 846 -11.31 27.42 43.90
N GLU A 847 -11.81 27.59 45.12
CA GLU A 847 -12.08 26.48 46.05
C GLU A 847 -13.20 25.58 45.55
N ILE A 848 -14.35 26.13 45.17
CA ILE A 848 -15.45 25.35 44.56
C ILE A 848 -14.99 24.65 43.27
N HIS A 849 -14.13 25.30 42.47
CA HIS A 849 -13.54 24.70 41.27
C HIS A 849 -12.52 23.59 41.59
N ARG A 850 -11.85 23.64 42.75
CA ARG A 850 -10.95 22.60 43.27
C ARG A 850 -11.76 21.39 43.74
N GLU A 851 -12.70 21.60 44.66
CA GLU A 851 -13.63 20.58 45.15
C GLU A 851 -14.35 19.85 44.00
N LYS A 852 -14.76 20.58 42.96
CA LYS A 852 -15.40 19.98 41.77
C LYS A 852 -14.46 19.04 41.00
N ARG A 853 -13.15 19.33 40.90
CA ARG A 853 -12.18 18.42 40.27
C ARG A 853 -11.94 17.21 41.17
N ASP A 854 -11.70 17.45 42.44
CA ASP A 854 -11.41 16.41 43.44
C ASP A 854 -12.58 15.41 43.51
N LEU A 855 -13.84 15.89 43.48
CA LEU A 855 -15.06 15.06 43.41
C LEU A 855 -15.24 14.29 42.10
N LEU A 856 -14.75 14.82 40.95
CA LEU A 856 -14.78 14.12 39.67
C LEU A 856 -13.72 13.01 39.62
N GLU A 857 -12.53 13.25 40.16
CA GLU A 857 -11.48 12.23 40.32
C GLU A 857 -11.85 11.17 41.36
N GLU A 858 -12.60 11.54 42.39
CA GLU A 858 -13.18 10.63 43.38
C GLU A 858 -14.36 9.81 42.82
N SER A 859 -15.14 10.37 41.87
CA SER A 859 -16.13 9.59 41.11
C SER A 859 -15.44 8.60 40.18
N HIS A 860 -14.50 9.06 39.34
CA HIS A 860 -13.76 8.20 38.41
C HIS A 860 -13.10 7.02 39.11
N ARG A 861 -12.45 7.23 40.27
CA ARG A 861 -11.89 6.13 41.06
C ARG A 861 -12.95 5.17 41.60
N LYS A 862 -14.15 5.64 41.95
CA LYS A 862 -15.27 4.77 42.38
C LYS A 862 -15.93 4.04 41.22
N ASP A 863 -15.97 4.64 40.03
CA ASP A 863 -16.44 4.01 38.80
C ASP A 863 -15.44 2.92 38.35
N GLU A 864 -14.13 3.17 38.43
CA GLU A 864 -13.06 2.18 38.24
C GLU A 864 -13.11 1.05 39.30
N GLU A 865 -13.32 1.37 40.57
CA GLU A 865 -13.52 0.37 41.63
C GLU A 865 -14.78 -0.49 41.36
N MET A 866 -15.89 0.12 40.94
CA MET A 866 -17.12 -0.57 40.57
C MET A 866 -16.92 -1.52 39.38
N GLU A 867 -16.24 -1.10 38.31
CA GLU A 867 -15.86 -1.98 37.20
C GLU A 867 -14.95 -3.12 37.67
N SER A 868 -14.00 -2.85 38.58
CA SER A 868 -13.10 -3.88 39.14
C SER A 868 -13.80 -4.93 40.01
N LEU A 869 -14.94 -4.57 40.62
CA LEU A 869 -15.77 -5.43 41.46
C LEU A 869 -16.85 -6.18 40.65
N GLN A 870 -17.23 -5.67 39.48
CA GLN A 870 -18.31 -6.22 38.65
C GLN A 870 -18.17 -7.73 38.33
N PRO A 871 -16.97 -8.30 38.07
CA PRO A 871 -16.81 -9.74 37.84
C PRO A 871 -16.92 -10.61 39.10
N LYS A 872 -16.93 -10.04 40.32
CA LYS A 872 -16.85 -10.78 41.59
C LYS A 872 -18.19 -10.93 42.32
N LEU A 873 -19.23 -10.22 41.90
CA LEU A 873 -20.54 -10.19 42.57
C LEU A 873 -21.64 -11.00 41.85
N GLN A 874 -21.26 -12.03 41.07
CA GLN A 874 -22.23 -12.95 40.44
C GLN A 874 -22.33 -14.33 41.14
N PHE A 875 -21.84 -14.44 42.38
CA PHE A 875 -22.08 -15.61 43.24
C PHE A 875 -22.31 -15.18 44.70
N ASN A 876 -23.36 -15.73 45.32
CA ASN A 876 -23.72 -15.61 46.75
C ASN A 876 -24.19 -14.23 47.30
N LEU A 877 -25.50 -13.99 47.21
CA LEU A 877 -26.30 -13.53 48.37
C LEU A 877 -26.38 -14.69 49.41
N PRO A 878 -26.65 -14.51 50.73
CA PRO A 878 -27.74 -13.70 51.30
C PRO A 878 -27.39 -13.04 52.69
N PRO A 879 -28.30 -12.77 53.68
CA PRO A 879 -28.74 -11.38 53.91
C PRO A 879 -28.87 -10.92 55.39
N TRP A 880 -27.96 -10.08 55.88
CA TRP A 880 -28.09 -9.17 57.06
C TRP A 880 -26.91 -8.17 57.00
N GLU A 881 -26.91 -6.96 57.58
CA GLU A 881 -27.59 -6.42 58.78
C GLU A 881 -27.98 -4.93 58.57
N ASP A 882 -28.99 -4.41 59.27
CA ASP A 882 -29.84 -3.29 58.79
C ASP A 882 -29.66 -1.92 59.52
N ASP A 883 -28.58 -1.74 60.30
CA ASP A 883 -28.41 -0.56 61.18
C ASP A 883 -27.40 0.50 60.69
N SER A 884 -26.68 0.27 59.58
CA SER A 884 -25.63 1.21 59.10
C SER A 884 -26.02 2.08 57.89
N GLN A 885 -27.12 1.78 57.18
CA GLN A 885 -27.47 2.48 55.94
C GLN A 885 -28.34 3.73 56.14
N THR A 886 -29.04 3.86 57.27
CA THR A 886 -29.93 5.00 57.56
C THR A 886 -29.14 6.29 57.81
N ALA A 887 -28.06 6.25 58.58
CA ALA A 887 -27.21 7.40 58.84
C ALA A 887 -26.56 7.94 57.54
N VAL A 888 -26.00 7.05 56.71
CA VAL A 888 -25.36 7.43 55.44
C VAL A 888 -26.38 7.91 54.41
N LYS A 889 -27.59 7.33 54.38
CA LYS A 889 -28.68 7.86 53.55
C LYS A 889 -29.05 9.29 53.93
N ASN A 890 -29.24 9.58 55.22
CA ASN A 890 -29.63 10.92 55.67
C ASN A 890 -28.55 11.97 55.34
N GLU A 891 -27.26 11.65 55.47
CA GLU A 891 -26.18 12.53 54.97
C GLU A 891 -26.22 12.69 53.45
N SER A 892 -26.50 11.62 52.70
CA SER A 892 -26.55 11.68 51.23
C SER A 892 -27.76 12.47 50.71
N GLU A 893 -28.92 12.38 51.36
CA GLU A 893 -30.14 13.10 51.00
C GLU A 893 -30.00 14.59 51.32
N ALA A 894 -29.48 14.95 52.51
CA ALA A 894 -29.17 16.34 52.84
C ALA A 894 -28.15 16.98 51.85
N ARG A 895 -27.11 16.23 51.46
CA ARG A 895 -26.13 16.67 50.44
C ARG A 895 -26.68 16.67 49.01
N MET A 896 -27.85 16.07 48.75
CA MET A 896 -28.56 16.16 47.47
C MET A 896 -29.56 17.33 47.46
N GLU A 897 -30.18 17.63 48.61
CA GLU A 897 -31.08 18.77 48.77
C GLU A 897 -30.31 20.11 48.73
N GLU A 898 -29.15 20.22 49.39
CA GLU A 898 -28.25 21.40 49.23
C GLU A 898 -27.79 21.58 47.76
N LYS A 899 -27.60 20.49 47.02
CA LYS A 899 -27.27 20.55 45.59
C LYS A 899 -28.46 20.99 44.74
N ALA A 900 -29.68 20.56 45.07
CA ALA A 900 -30.90 21.00 44.38
C ALA A 900 -31.11 22.52 44.54
N ASP A 901 -30.93 23.05 45.75
CA ASP A 901 -31.01 24.50 45.99
C ASP A 901 -29.92 25.28 45.24
N ARG A 902 -28.67 24.78 45.21
CA ARG A 902 -27.61 25.38 44.38
C ARG A 902 -27.94 25.37 42.88
N VAL A 903 -28.63 24.34 42.38
CA VAL A 903 -29.10 24.29 40.97
C VAL A 903 -30.22 25.29 40.73
N ASN A 904 -31.23 25.38 41.61
CA ASN A 904 -32.32 26.36 41.51
C ASN A 904 -31.80 27.82 41.47
N VAL A 905 -30.77 28.14 42.27
CA VAL A 905 -30.12 29.47 42.25
C VAL A 905 -29.41 29.74 40.93
N LEU A 906 -28.70 28.75 40.37
CA LEU A 906 -28.04 28.89 39.07
C LEU A 906 -29.04 29.03 37.91
N GLU A 907 -30.13 28.26 37.91
CA GLU A 907 -31.19 28.35 36.91
C GLU A 907 -31.91 29.71 36.96
N THR A 908 -32.09 30.27 38.17
CA THR A 908 -32.60 31.64 38.38
C THR A 908 -31.66 32.71 37.79
N ILE A 909 -30.35 32.52 37.90
CA ILE A 909 -29.34 33.42 37.29
C ILE A 909 -29.35 33.29 35.76
N CYS A 910 -29.43 32.07 35.21
CA CYS A 910 -29.58 31.85 33.78
C CYS A 910 -30.83 32.54 33.21
N CYS A 911 -31.98 32.44 33.90
CA CYS A 911 -33.21 33.14 33.52
C CYS A 911 -33.04 34.66 33.45
N MET A 912 -32.26 35.28 34.35
CA MET A 912 -32.00 36.72 34.30
C MET A 912 -31.10 37.12 33.11
N LEU A 913 -30.09 36.31 32.79
CA LEU A 913 -29.20 36.56 31.64
C LEU A 913 -29.90 36.34 30.29
N GLU A 914 -30.80 35.36 30.18
CA GLU A 914 -31.55 35.09 28.96
C GLU A 914 -32.60 36.17 28.67
N ASN A 915 -33.26 36.69 29.71
CA ASN A 915 -34.15 37.85 29.58
C ASN A 915 -33.41 39.12 29.12
N ALA A 916 -32.15 39.33 29.51
CA ALA A 916 -31.33 40.43 29.01
C ALA A 916 -30.97 40.29 27.52
N ARG A 917 -30.88 39.05 27.00
CA ARG A 917 -30.58 38.76 25.59
C ARG A 917 -31.78 39.01 24.67
N ASN A 918 -32.98 38.64 25.11
CA ASN A 918 -34.20 38.66 24.29
C ASN A 918 -34.72 40.08 23.93
N VAL A 919 -34.20 41.13 24.56
CA VAL A 919 -34.54 42.53 24.24
C VAL A 919 -33.93 42.99 22.90
N GLY A 920 -32.88 42.31 22.41
CA GLY A 920 -32.15 42.72 21.19
C GLY A 920 -32.84 42.40 19.85
N GLU A 921 -33.65 41.34 19.77
CA GLU A 921 -34.15 40.80 18.50
C GLU A 921 -35.58 41.23 18.13
N GLY A 922 -36.24 42.01 19.00
CA GLY A 922 -37.65 42.44 18.85
C GLY A 922 -37.97 43.32 17.62
N SER A 923 -36.96 43.74 16.85
CA SER A 923 -37.10 44.63 15.69
C SER A 923 -37.21 43.93 14.33
N PHE A 924 -36.99 42.60 14.25
CA PHE A 924 -36.94 41.85 12.98
C PHE A 924 -38.18 40.99 12.66
N ASN A 925 -39.29 41.17 13.37
CA ASN A 925 -40.50 40.32 13.24
C ASN A 925 -41.51 40.77 12.17
N GLN A 926 -41.19 41.75 11.32
CA GLN A 926 -42.17 42.50 10.51
C GLN A 926 -42.29 42.09 9.01
N ILE A 927 -41.56 41.07 8.54
CA ILE A 927 -41.60 40.63 7.13
C ILE A 927 -41.79 39.10 7.03
N ARG A 928 -42.62 38.65 6.08
CA ARG A 928 -42.93 37.24 5.76
C ARG A 928 -43.84 36.48 6.75
N ARG A 929 -44.87 37.17 7.28
CA ARG A 929 -46.13 36.53 7.76
C ARG A 929 -47.37 37.04 7.01
N LEU A 930 -47.30 36.94 5.68
CA LEU A 930 -48.43 36.93 4.75
C LEU A 930 -48.14 35.85 3.71
N GLU A 931 -49.21 35.28 3.13
CA GLU A 931 -49.21 34.00 2.37
C GLU A 931 -48.93 32.76 3.27
N GLY A 932 -49.71 31.69 3.21
CA GLY A 932 -50.98 31.49 2.50
C GLY A 932 -51.47 30.05 2.61
N ALA A 933 -52.43 29.77 3.51
CA ALA A 933 -53.01 28.44 3.65
C ALA A 933 -54.14 28.21 2.64
N PHE A 934 -53.97 27.28 1.70
CA PHE A 934 -55.06 26.83 0.81
C PHE A 934 -54.85 25.39 0.28
N SER A 935 -56.00 24.76 -0.02
CA SER A 935 -56.21 23.49 -0.74
C SER A 935 -55.82 22.17 -0.06
N THR A 936 -56.87 21.48 0.42
CA THR A 936 -56.95 20.02 0.54
C THR A 936 -57.42 19.38 -0.78
N GLU A 937 -57.34 18.05 -0.86
CA GLU A 937 -58.00 17.13 -1.83
C GLU A 937 -57.67 17.25 -3.34
N GLY A 938 -57.54 16.11 -4.04
CA GLY A 938 -57.04 16.07 -5.42
C GLY A 938 -56.95 14.67 -6.06
N THR A 939 -58.04 13.91 -6.03
CA THR A 939 -58.21 12.51 -6.48
C THR A 939 -57.63 12.14 -7.86
N SER A 940 -56.77 11.11 -7.93
CA SER A 940 -56.55 10.26 -9.13
C SER A 940 -55.80 8.97 -8.74
N THR A 941 -56.12 7.75 -9.19
CA THR A 941 -57.28 7.27 -9.98
C THR A 941 -57.78 5.94 -9.40
N ARG A 942 -59.00 5.51 -9.78
CA ARG A 942 -59.68 4.32 -9.26
C ARG A 942 -60.22 3.49 -10.44
N VAL A 943 -60.43 2.18 -10.23
CA VAL A 943 -61.21 1.25 -11.08
C VAL A 943 -60.54 0.73 -12.37
N ALA A 944 -60.07 -0.52 -12.30
CA ALA A 944 -60.15 -1.56 -13.34
C ALA A 944 -59.95 -2.93 -12.65
N LEU A 945 -60.90 -3.36 -11.82
CA LEU A 945 -61.98 -4.30 -12.18
C LEU A 945 -61.49 -5.76 -12.28
N ASP A 946 -61.80 -6.54 -11.24
CA ASP A 946 -61.92 -8.00 -11.30
C ASP A 946 -63.02 -8.43 -12.29
N HIS A 947 -62.93 -9.66 -12.83
CA HIS A 947 -63.95 -10.74 -12.81
C HIS A 947 -63.55 -11.88 -13.79
N LEU A 948 -64.31 -12.99 -13.80
CA LEU A 948 -64.05 -14.27 -14.51
C LEU A 948 -62.87 -15.06 -13.87
N GLU A 949 -63.05 -15.97 -12.90
CA GLU A 949 -64.15 -16.89 -12.54
C GLU A 949 -64.19 -18.25 -13.32
N SER A 950 -64.05 -19.33 -12.53
CA SER A 950 -64.63 -20.69 -12.66
C SER A 950 -64.49 -21.61 -13.92
N VAL A 951 -63.59 -22.64 -13.81
CA VAL A 951 -63.90 -24.11 -13.99
C VAL A 951 -64.22 -24.61 -15.45
N PRO A 952 -64.23 -25.93 -15.87
CA PRO A 952 -63.98 -27.25 -15.20
C PRO A 952 -62.94 -28.23 -15.85
N GLU A 953 -62.63 -29.29 -15.08
CA GLU A 953 -62.42 -30.74 -15.36
C GLU A 953 -61.86 -31.37 -16.68
N LYS A 954 -61.12 -32.50 -16.45
CA LYS A 954 -61.33 -33.90 -16.96
C LYS A 954 -60.29 -34.58 -17.89
N LEU A 955 -60.27 -35.91 -17.76
CA LEU A 955 -59.47 -36.99 -18.42
C LEU A 955 -57.96 -37.01 -18.06
N SER A 956 -57.30 -38.05 -17.50
CA SER A 956 -57.48 -39.52 -17.35
C SER A 956 -56.92 -40.41 -18.48
N LEU A 957 -55.93 -41.28 -18.17
CA LEU A 957 -55.70 -42.66 -18.69
C LEU A 957 -54.37 -43.25 -18.14
N LEU A 958 -54.35 -44.57 -17.84
CA LEU A 958 -53.25 -45.54 -17.55
C LEU A 958 -51.97 -45.06 -16.82
N GLU A 959 -51.49 -45.62 -15.70
CA GLU A 959 -51.58 -46.95 -15.02
C GLU A 959 -50.55 -48.04 -15.47
N ASP A 960 -50.11 -48.86 -14.50
CA ASP A 960 -49.09 -49.92 -14.49
C ASP A 960 -47.58 -49.51 -14.62
N PHE A 961 -46.57 -50.22 -14.06
CA PHE A 961 -46.50 -51.60 -13.49
C PHE A 961 -45.76 -51.70 -12.12
N LYS A 962 -45.98 -52.79 -11.37
CA LYS A 962 -45.93 -52.94 -9.89
C LYS A 962 -44.90 -54.01 -9.39
N GLY A 963 -44.12 -53.87 -8.28
CA GLY A 963 -43.05 -54.85 -7.93
C GLY A 963 -42.07 -54.73 -6.70
N PHE A 964 -42.50 -54.76 -5.40
CA PHE A 964 -41.60 -54.83 -4.20
C PHE A 964 -41.09 -56.26 -3.93
N ARG A 965 -40.15 -56.59 -3.03
CA ARG A 965 -39.28 -55.83 -2.08
C ARG A 965 -39.88 -55.11 -0.86
N ASP A 966 -40.76 -55.76 -0.08
CA ASP A 966 -40.73 -55.51 1.38
C ASP A 966 -39.84 -56.54 2.06
N SER A 967 -39.03 -56.06 3.01
CA SER A 967 -39.13 -56.44 4.42
C SER A 967 -38.08 -55.65 5.21
N HIS A 968 -38.43 -54.44 5.63
CA HIS A 968 -37.62 -53.66 6.55
C HIS A 968 -37.90 -54.05 8.01
N SER A 969 -36.88 -54.51 8.74
CA SER A 969 -36.93 -54.54 10.20
C SER A 969 -35.55 -54.49 10.85
N LEU A 970 -34.89 -53.33 10.83
CA LEU A 970 -34.28 -52.74 12.03
C LEU A 970 -34.01 -51.24 11.81
N SER A 971 -34.27 -50.44 12.83
CA SER A 971 -33.97 -49.00 12.85
C SER A 971 -32.57 -48.74 13.41
N GLU A 972 -32.19 -47.46 13.49
CA GLU A 972 -31.01 -46.94 14.19
C GLU A 972 -29.63 -47.35 13.65
N ARG A 973 -29.27 -46.79 12.50
CA ARG A 973 -27.95 -46.14 12.37
C ARG A 973 -27.96 -45.07 11.27
N ILE A 974 -27.98 -43.80 11.70
CA ILE A 974 -28.09 -42.63 10.82
C ILE A 974 -26.70 -42.04 10.51
N ASP A 975 -26.58 -41.58 9.26
CA ASP A 975 -25.52 -40.78 8.64
C ASP A 975 -24.10 -41.36 8.47
N GLY A 976 -23.38 -40.77 7.52
CA GLY A 976 -21.95 -41.01 7.27
C GLY A 976 -21.61 -42.09 6.25
N ARG A 977 -21.90 -41.84 4.94
CA ARG A 977 -21.01 -42.07 3.76
C ARG A 977 -21.76 -42.03 2.41
N TYR A 978 -21.99 -40.84 1.84
CA TYR A 978 -22.36 -40.70 0.41
C TYR A 978 -21.79 -39.43 -0.27
N SER A 979 -20.45 -39.34 -0.35
CA SER A 979 -19.74 -38.23 -1.03
C SER A 979 -18.64 -38.69 -2.01
N LYS A 980 -18.77 -39.87 -2.63
CA LYS A 980 -17.70 -40.42 -3.50
C LYS A 980 -18.14 -41.08 -4.83
N TYR A 981 -19.16 -40.51 -5.48
CA TYR A 981 -19.44 -40.72 -6.91
C TYR A 981 -19.86 -39.42 -7.62
N ARG A 982 -18.97 -38.41 -7.59
CA ARG A 982 -19.01 -37.25 -8.49
C ARG A 982 -17.61 -37.03 -9.05
N GLY A 983 -17.47 -37.14 -10.37
CA GLY A 983 -16.18 -37.02 -11.07
C GLY A 983 -15.70 -38.34 -11.67
N HIS A 984 -16.22 -38.67 -12.87
CA HIS A 984 -15.54 -39.38 -13.98
C HIS A 984 -16.54 -39.60 -15.12
N ARG A 985 -16.86 -38.56 -15.90
CA ARG A 985 -17.57 -38.70 -17.18
C ARG A 985 -17.21 -37.64 -18.23
N GLU A 986 -15.99 -37.12 -18.19
CA GLU A 986 -15.46 -36.11 -19.11
C GLU A 986 -14.14 -36.59 -19.72
N SER A 987 -14.23 -37.51 -20.67
CA SER A 987 -13.15 -37.89 -21.60
C SER A 987 -13.70 -38.56 -22.87
N LEU A 988 -14.83 -38.08 -23.40
CA LEU A 988 -15.34 -38.51 -24.71
C LEU A 988 -16.32 -37.51 -25.36
N ARG A 989 -15.85 -36.29 -25.61
CA ARG A 989 -16.30 -35.35 -26.68
C ARG A 989 -15.57 -34.01 -26.60
N GLN A 990 -14.44 -33.89 -27.29
CA GLN A 990 -13.94 -32.59 -27.75
C GLN A 990 -14.11 -32.52 -29.27
N HIS A 991 -15.35 -32.30 -29.71
CA HIS A 991 -15.61 -31.86 -31.08
C HIS A 991 -17.01 -31.23 -31.23
N ARG A 992 -17.04 -30.07 -31.91
CA ARG A 992 -18.20 -29.27 -32.31
C ARG A 992 -18.89 -28.48 -31.21
N ASP A 993 -18.51 -27.21 -31.14
CA ASP A 993 -19.44 -26.12 -30.88
C ASP A 993 -20.47 -26.02 -32.03
N ASP A 994 -21.74 -25.96 -31.64
CA ASP A 994 -22.79 -25.05 -32.11
C ASP A 994 -23.19 -24.95 -33.63
N PRO A 995 -24.36 -24.33 -33.96
CA PRO A 995 -25.31 -25.04 -34.82
C PRO A 995 -25.82 -24.29 -36.06
N LYS A 996 -26.61 -25.01 -36.87
CA LYS A 996 -27.51 -24.45 -37.89
C LYS A 996 -28.52 -23.50 -37.20
N TYR A 997 -28.96 -22.38 -37.75
CA TYR A 997 -29.42 -22.16 -39.13
C TYR A 997 -29.27 -20.71 -39.61
N ARG A 998 -28.97 -20.54 -40.91
CA ARG A 998 -29.67 -19.59 -41.79
C ARG A 998 -29.64 -20.10 -43.24
N ILE A 999 -30.77 -20.12 -43.93
CA ILE A 999 -30.90 -20.61 -45.31
C ILE A 999 -31.02 -19.44 -46.28
N ARG A 1000 -30.19 -19.47 -47.34
CA ARG A 1000 -30.41 -19.05 -48.74
C ARG A 1000 -29.11 -19.34 -49.49
N SER A 1001 -29.03 -20.42 -50.27
CA SER A 1001 -29.32 -20.47 -51.73
C SER A 1001 -28.28 -19.66 -52.53
N PHE A 1002 -27.54 -20.21 -53.51
CA PHE A 1002 -27.94 -21.20 -54.51
C PHE A 1002 -26.72 -21.94 -55.16
N LYS A 1003 -27.01 -23.09 -55.80
CA LYS A 1003 -26.28 -23.75 -56.91
C LYS A 1003 -24.92 -24.46 -56.68
N ASP A 1004 -25.03 -25.79 -56.72
CA ASP A 1004 -24.47 -26.74 -57.72
C ASP A 1004 -22.94 -26.96 -57.88
N ASP A 1005 -22.61 -28.24 -58.11
CA ASP A 1005 -21.27 -28.86 -58.11
C ASP A 1005 -20.58 -28.97 -59.50
N GLN A 1006 -19.36 -29.55 -59.50
CA GLN A 1006 -18.61 -30.13 -60.63
C GLN A 1006 -17.97 -29.09 -61.61
N THR A 1007 -16.69 -29.19 -62.02
CA THR A 1007 -15.99 -30.38 -62.57
C THR A 1007 -14.44 -30.29 -62.56
N PHE A 1008 -13.79 -31.46 -62.46
CA PHE A 1008 -12.54 -31.92 -63.12
C PHE A 1008 -11.15 -31.22 -63.04
N ALA A 1009 -10.14 -32.10 -63.17
CA ALA A 1009 -8.83 -31.94 -63.85
C ALA A 1009 -7.67 -31.13 -63.22
N ASP A 1010 -6.74 -31.89 -62.62
CA ASP A 1010 -5.33 -32.07 -63.04
C ASP A 1010 -4.41 -30.91 -63.50
N SER A 1011 -3.15 -31.05 -63.04
CA SER A 1011 -1.88 -30.80 -63.75
C SER A 1011 -1.21 -29.40 -63.82
N SER A 1012 0.01 -29.38 -63.27
CA SER A 1012 1.26 -28.84 -63.86
C SER A 1012 1.58 -27.33 -64.03
N HIS A 1013 2.76 -26.98 -63.50
CA HIS A 1013 3.83 -26.15 -64.12
C HIS A 1013 3.66 -24.62 -64.30
N ALA A 1014 4.16 -23.88 -63.29
CA ALA A 1014 5.43 -23.11 -63.33
C ALA A 1014 5.64 -21.83 -64.20
N HIS A 1015 6.64 -21.05 -63.75
CA HIS A 1015 7.45 -20.00 -64.43
C HIS A 1015 6.90 -18.58 -64.69
N HIS A 1016 7.58 -17.59 -64.05
CA HIS A 1016 7.86 -16.18 -64.43
C HIS A 1016 6.68 -15.22 -64.73
N GLY A 1017 6.79 -13.89 -64.57
CA GLY A 1017 7.86 -13.00 -64.05
C GLY A 1017 7.31 -12.02 -62.98
N LEU A 1018 8.10 -11.20 -62.28
CA LEU A 1018 8.81 -9.99 -62.76
C LEU A 1018 7.83 -8.92 -63.33
N ASP A 1019 7.86 -7.64 -62.94
CA ASP A 1019 9.00 -6.89 -62.37
C ASP A 1019 8.67 -5.59 -61.60
N HIS A 1020 9.65 -5.13 -60.79
CA HIS A 1020 9.89 -3.74 -60.31
C HIS A 1020 8.84 -3.04 -59.38
N SER A 1021 9.17 -2.09 -58.47
CA SER A 1021 10.48 -1.53 -58.07
C SER A 1021 10.56 -1.06 -56.60
N SER A 1022 11.72 -1.29 -55.97
CA SER A 1022 12.47 -0.47 -54.98
C SER A 1022 11.81 0.69 -54.19
N SER A 1023 12.12 0.79 -52.89
CA SER A 1023 13.18 1.73 -52.43
C SER A 1023 13.65 1.47 -50.97
N TRP A 1024 14.97 1.57 -50.73
CA TRP A 1024 15.74 1.55 -49.44
C TRP A 1024 15.57 0.31 -48.52
N GLN A 1025 16.61 -0.46 -48.11
CA GLN A 1025 17.91 -0.18 -47.45
C GLN A 1025 17.79 0.15 -45.94
N ASP A 1026 18.54 -0.48 -45.01
CA ASP A 1026 19.60 -1.50 -45.18
C ASP A 1026 19.77 -2.49 -43.98
N ARG A 1027 20.49 -3.60 -44.26
CA ARG A 1027 21.33 -4.51 -43.43
C ARG A 1027 21.36 -4.46 -41.87
N SER A 1028 21.69 -5.55 -41.15
CA SER A 1028 21.92 -6.98 -41.51
C SER A 1028 22.07 -7.92 -40.28
N HIS A 1029 21.74 -9.20 -40.51
CA HIS A 1029 22.29 -10.49 -39.99
C HIS A 1029 23.40 -10.48 -38.91
N PHE A 1030 23.53 -11.46 -38.00
CA PHE A 1030 23.52 -12.93 -38.15
C PHE A 1030 23.11 -13.64 -36.83
N LEU A 1031 23.06 -14.98 -36.61
CA LEU A 1031 23.42 -16.18 -37.39
C LEU A 1031 22.42 -17.35 -37.05
N SER A 1032 22.88 -18.60 -36.95
CA SER A 1032 22.17 -19.79 -36.42
C SER A 1032 23.16 -20.88 -35.97
N SER A 1033 22.68 -21.91 -35.25
CA SER A 1033 23.46 -22.97 -34.59
C SER A 1033 24.28 -23.89 -35.54
N PRO A 1034 25.15 -24.75 -34.98
CA PRO A 1034 24.83 -26.19 -35.10
C PRO A 1034 25.10 -27.07 -33.86
N ARG A 1035 24.62 -28.31 -33.97
CA ARG A 1035 24.53 -29.39 -32.97
C ARG A 1035 25.86 -30.14 -32.75
N PHE A 1036 25.94 -30.92 -31.66
CA PHE A 1036 26.39 -32.33 -31.70
C PHE A 1036 25.68 -33.17 -30.63
N SER A 1037 25.85 -34.50 -30.64
CA SER A 1037 24.91 -35.44 -30.00
C SER A 1037 25.50 -36.82 -29.64
N HIS A 1038 24.79 -37.51 -28.75
CA HIS A 1038 24.59 -38.99 -28.65
C HIS A 1038 25.48 -39.89 -27.74
N PHE A 1039 24.75 -40.82 -27.10
CA PHE A 1039 25.09 -42.15 -26.54
C PHE A 1039 26.28 -42.35 -25.59
N ASN A 1040 25.98 -42.75 -24.35
CA ASN A 1040 26.05 -44.19 -23.98
C ASN A 1040 25.13 -44.53 -22.78
N SER A 1041 24.89 -45.81 -22.53
CA SER A 1041 23.97 -46.34 -21.50
C SER A 1041 24.54 -47.57 -20.77
N PHE A 1042 23.79 -48.08 -19.78
CA PHE A 1042 24.20 -49.10 -18.77
C PHE A 1042 25.18 -48.54 -17.71
N THR A 1043 25.11 -48.90 -16.42
CA THR A 1043 24.80 -50.23 -15.83
C THR A 1043 23.82 -50.16 -14.64
N THR A 1044 23.47 -51.31 -14.05
CA THR A 1044 22.28 -51.59 -13.22
C THR A 1044 22.42 -51.41 -11.70
N ARG A 1045 21.26 -51.32 -11.01
CA ARG A 1045 20.96 -51.66 -9.59
C ARG A 1045 21.38 -50.61 -8.52
N ALA A 1046 20.65 -50.44 -7.40
CA ALA A 1046 19.42 -51.10 -6.91
C ALA A 1046 18.54 -50.21 -5.98
N SER A 1047 17.27 -50.63 -5.82
CA SER A 1047 16.38 -50.48 -4.63
C SER A 1047 16.16 -49.11 -3.97
N THR A 1048 14.91 -48.64 -4.09
CA THR A 1048 14.18 -47.79 -3.13
C THR A 1048 13.63 -48.66 -1.96
N PRO A 1049 12.76 -48.21 -1.00
CA PRO A 1049 12.10 -46.90 -0.83
C PRO A 1049 11.97 -46.37 0.64
N ASN A 1050 11.13 -45.34 0.79
CA ASN A 1050 10.38 -44.91 1.99
C ASN A 1050 11.00 -43.89 2.97
N SER A 1051 10.72 -42.62 2.70
CA SER A 1051 10.34 -41.63 3.73
C SER A 1051 8.92 -41.90 4.26
N PRO A 1052 8.59 -41.41 5.47
CA PRO A 1052 7.34 -40.67 5.68
C PRO A 1052 7.67 -39.29 6.30
N SER A 1053 7.20 -38.17 5.73
CA SER A 1053 5.82 -37.67 5.85
C SER A 1053 5.47 -37.22 7.28
N ILE A 1054 5.81 -35.96 7.59
CA ILE A 1054 5.20 -35.19 8.69
C ILE A 1054 4.14 -34.28 8.05
N LYS A 1055 2.97 -34.21 8.70
CA LYS A 1055 1.93 -33.22 8.38
C LYS A 1055 2.15 -31.96 9.21
N GLU A 1056 2.03 -30.81 8.59
CA GLU A 1056 1.54 -29.62 9.28
C GLU A 1056 0.05 -29.78 9.58
N ASP A 1057 -0.44 -29.16 10.67
CA ASP A 1057 -1.81 -28.65 10.70
C ASP A 1057 -1.86 -27.37 11.56
N ALA A 1058 -2.82 -26.50 11.26
CA ALA A 1058 -2.62 -25.05 11.40
C ALA A 1058 -2.74 -24.45 12.81
N THR A 1059 -1.86 -23.48 13.11
CA THR A 1059 -1.97 -22.51 14.21
C THR A 1059 -3.12 -21.52 14.00
N ARG A 1060 -3.84 -21.14 15.07
CA ARG A 1060 -4.38 -19.77 15.25
C ARG A 1060 -4.27 -19.35 16.73
N LEU A 1061 -3.34 -18.44 17.04
CA LEU A 1061 -3.56 -17.03 17.40
C LEU A 1061 -3.97 -16.79 18.87
N PRO A 1062 -3.57 -15.66 19.48
CA PRO A 1062 -2.24 -15.07 19.46
C PRO A 1062 -1.71 -14.82 20.90
N MET A 1063 -0.40 -14.67 21.05
CA MET A 1063 0.22 -14.23 22.32
C MET A 1063 1.26 -13.16 22.02
N ASP A 1064 0.88 -11.90 22.22
CA ASP A 1064 1.85 -10.86 22.55
C ASP A 1064 1.98 -10.84 24.07
N GLY A 1065 3.21 -10.99 24.56
CA GLY A 1065 3.49 -11.03 25.99
C GLY A 1065 4.44 -9.91 26.36
N THR A 1066 4.18 -9.24 27.49
CA THR A 1066 5.26 -8.60 28.24
C THR A 1066 5.10 -8.97 29.70
N SER A 1067 6.15 -9.57 30.26
CA SER A 1067 6.22 -10.02 31.64
C SER A 1067 6.36 -8.84 32.59
N LEU A 1068 5.81 -8.98 33.80
CA LEU A 1068 6.49 -8.53 35.03
C LEU A 1068 5.83 -9.17 36.26
N ARG A 1069 6.50 -10.17 36.86
CA ARG A 1069 6.14 -10.68 38.20
C ARG A 1069 7.38 -11.20 38.95
N SER A 1070 7.88 -10.40 39.88
CA SER A 1070 8.81 -10.80 40.93
C SER A 1070 8.29 -10.25 42.25
N THR A 1071 8.10 -11.12 43.25
CA THR A 1071 7.38 -10.79 44.49
C THR A 1071 8.28 -10.23 45.59
N LYS A 1072 7.68 -9.37 46.43
CA LYS A 1072 8.00 -9.19 47.86
C LYS A 1072 8.13 -10.55 48.59
N GLU A 1073 8.66 -10.68 49.80
CA GLU A 1073 9.03 -9.72 50.86
C GLU A 1073 10.56 -9.86 51.19
N GLU A 1074 11.22 -9.28 52.20
CA GLU A 1074 10.84 -8.80 53.55
C GLU A 1074 11.68 -7.57 53.98
N TYR A 1075 11.24 -6.87 55.03
CA TYR A 1075 12.12 -6.11 55.93
C TYR A 1075 11.43 -5.88 57.28
N GLU A 1076 11.98 -6.44 58.36
CA GLU A 1076 11.55 -6.10 59.73
C GLU A 1076 12.36 -4.95 60.34
N SER A 1077 11.86 -4.36 61.43
CA SER A 1077 12.33 -3.09 61.99
C SER A 1077 13.22 -3.25 63.21
N LYS A 1078 14.34 -2.48 63.30
CA LYS A 1078 14.68 -1.57 64.45
C LYS A 1078 16.11 -0.97 64.43
N LYS A 1079 16.17 0.33 64.75
CA LYS A 1079 17.15 1.06 65.60
C LYS A 1079 18.67 1.00 65.32
N SER A 1080 19.19 2.18 64.96
CA SER A 1080 20.26 2.95 65.65
C SER A 1080 21.52 2.24 66.17
N LYS A 1081 22.69 2.66 65.66
CA LYS A 1081 23.73 3.33 66.50
C LYS A 1081 24.85 3.97 65.68
N MET A 1082 25.23 5.18 66.12
CA MET A 1082 26.29 6.09 65.60
C MET A 1082 26.04 6.66 64.20
#